data_AF-F2U185-F1
#
_entry.id   AF-F2U185-F1
#
_cell.length_a   1.000
_cell.length_b   1.000
_cell.length_c   1.000
_cell.angle_alpha   90.00
_cell.angle_beta   90.00
_cell.angle_gamma   90.00
#
_symmetry.space_group_name_H-M   'P 1'
#
loop_
_entity.id
_entity.type
_entity.pdbx_description
1 polymer ?
#
loop_
_entity_poly.entity_id
_entity_poly.type
_entity_poly.pdbx_seq_one_letter_code
_entity_poly.pdbx_strand_id
1 'polypeptide(L)'
;MHAATLVVLAVVATAATASAHQLGGCRRPEIGWTFGPVVKSPQPHEYLDVGALPESFAWNNVSGVNFLSRSRNQHIPQYCGSCWAHGTTSALNDRLSIMRRNAWPEINLAPQVLLNCNGGGSCGGGAPGGVWEYIYHNGIPDETCQNYEARDGQCNAMGICETCSPGQGCSAISNFTLYYVSEFGGVSGVDRIKAEIYARGPIAAGIDATPELEKYTGGVFSQKKLIPMINHEVSICGWGVDNGEEYWLVRNSWYAMAGEAGYFRITTKAGENLGIASQGSWAVPSFHKQSAPQANTILAEEIMRELGAAPARSARKQMPTMPADGQLFTTNPDIKKGAYFRYNKPAVRKGTPTSHVVSPMPHTYLRPSDVPQTYDPRNINGVDYTTVNRNQHIPQYCGSCWAHGTTSALADRIKLARNRTFPDIQPSVQVLVDCVTLNNTHGCEGGDPTAAYSYILQNGIPDETCTNYLAKDQTCTPINTCRTCSPDSCSAVASPPLVHIKEHGQISGAENMRAEIFARGPIACTVAVTPAFEAYSGGIFNDTTGAHSLDHEIEVVGFGVDEQTDTPYWIGRNSWGTYWGETGWFRIVRGVNNLGIEANCDWAVWDGVLPAYHLPSQHHQADISRGRDKQPRRRYASAGRRTDQQVRTATPFPSLSRDASSPAASPTTPSPWPLQPEGPASAAVPPSPPAPVSPPPSPSQAGTPILFEGPPHHDASPDLPAQAAATTTTAGIHDDPDTQLHDVFAVHECCRTPGCWVSTHQPVLLTPEQLAPRQPPPRFPCPFERCRKHQHSAGAEDTRRRHAPKTRAEDTRLDFTKLAQHFRSQHADDLSPGLAEAFGLTYCTSCTGHIFSPRHRCSNRAHAPEAGADADAHDLPILQPSDG
;
A
#
# COMPACT_ATOMS: atom_id res chain seq x y z
N MET A 1 -6.09 -0.41 67.74
CA MET A 1 -5.39 0.08 66.53
C MET A 1 -5.97 -0.55 65.24
N HIS A 2 -7.29 -0.47 64.98
CA HIS A 2 -7.89 -1.08 63.77
C HIS A 2 -8.79 -0.14 62.95
N ALA A 3 -9.23 1.01 63.48
CA ALA A 3 -10.03 1.97 62.71
C ALA A 3 -9.21 2.80 61.69
N ALA A 4 -7.92 3.04 61.97
CA ALA A 4 -7.09 3.91 61.14
C ALA A 4 -6.74 3.31 59.76
N THR A 5 -6.59 1.99 59.67
CA THR A 5 -6.12 1.31 58.44
C THR A 5 -7.18 1.28 57.34
N LEU A 6 -8.47 1.25 57.69
CA LEU A 6 -9.58 1.19 56.75
C LEU A 6 -9.83 2.53 56.03
N VAL A 7 -9.60 3.66 56.69
CA VAL A 7 -9.81 4.99 56.11
C VAL A 7 -8.80 5.27 54.99
N VAL A 8 -7.54 4.83 55.14
CA VAL A 8 -6.50 5.02 54.12
C VAL A 8 -6.85 4.25 52.83
N LEU A 9 -7.33 3.02 52.94
CA LEU A 9 -7.79 2.22 51.78
C LEU A 9 -8.99 2.86 51.08
N ALA A 10 -9.96 3.41 51.82
CA ALA A 10 -11.13 4.07 51.24
C ALA A 10 -10.78 5.38 50.49
N VAL A 11 -9.83 6.17 51.01
CA VAL A 11 -9.39 7.44 50.38
C VAL A 11 -8.54 7.19 49.13
N VAL A 12 -7.70 6.15 49.12
CA VAL A 12 -6.96 5.76 47.90
C VAL A 12 -7.92 5.24 46.83
N ALA A 13 -8.95 4.47 47.20
CA ALA A 13 -9.94 3.94 46.25
C ALA A 13 -10.77 5.05 45.58
N THR A 14 -11.23 6.06 46.34
CA THR A 14 -12.06 7.15 45.77
C THR A 14 -11.26 8.17 44.96
N ALA A 15 -9.98 8.36 45.25
CA ALA A 15 -9.07 9.13 44.39
C ALA A 15 -8.81 8.41 43.05
N ALA A 16 -8.65 7.08 43.06
CA ALA A 16 -8.42 6.29 41.85
C ALA A 16 -9.58 6.37 40.83
N THR A 17 -10.84 6.41 41.31
CA THR A 17 -12.02 6.49 40.45
C THR A 17 -12.23 7.82 39.73
N ALA A 18 -11.50 8.88 40.10
CA ALA A 18 -11.68 10.23 39.55
C ALA A 18 -10.53 10.71 38.64
N SER A 19 -9.42 9.96 38.55
CA SER A 19 -8.21 10.36 37.79
C SER A 19 -7.80 9.35 36.70
N ALA A 20 -8.61 8.33 36.43
CA ALA A 20 -8.38 7.38 35.33
C ALA A 20 -8.31 8.04 33.93
N HIS A 21 -8.87 9.25 33.77
CA HIS A 21 -8.74 10.07 32.55
C HIS A 21 -7.39 10.80 32.40
N GLN A 22 -6.50 10.78 33.40
CA GLN A 22 -5.25 11.56 33.41
C GLN A 22 -3.96 10.75 33.18
N LEU A 23 -4.04 9.44 32.91
CA LEU A 23 -2.86 8.59 32.65
C LEU A 23 -2.46 8.46 31.17
N GLY A 24 -3.05 9.25 30.28
CA GLY A 24 -2.47 9.69 28.98
C GLY A 24 -2.18 8.65 27.88
N GLY A 25 -2.22 7.35 28.18
CA GLY A 25 -1.87 6.29 27.23
C GLY A 25 -2.88 6.11 26.10
N CYS A 26 -2.39 5.97 24.86
CA CYS A 26 -3.21 5.57 23.71
C CYS A 26 -3.70 4.11 23.83
N ARG A 27 -3.04 3.29 24.63
CA ARG A 27 -3.38 1.90 24.88
C ARG A 27 -3.82 1.71 26.33
N ARG A 28 -4.99 1.11 26.53
CA ARG A 28 -5.49 0.73 27.87
C ARG A 28 -4.57 -0.35 28.49
N PRO A 29 -4.45 -0.47 29.82
CA PRO A 29 -3.47 -1.39 30.42
C PRO A 29 -3.72 -2.89 30.22
N GLU A 30 -4.94 -3.32 29.92
CA GLU A 30 -5.32 -4.75 29.71
C GLU A 30 -5.71 -5.02 28.25
N ILE A 31 -5.37 -6.19 27.69
CA ILE A 31 -5.73 -6.59 26.30
C ILE A 31 -7.21 -6.35 25.94
N GLY A 32 -8.12 -6.51 26.90
CA GLY A 32 -9.53 -6.11 26.78
C GLY A 32 -10.35 -6.97 25.82
N TRP A 33 -11.04 -7.97 26.36
CA TRP A 33 -11.96 -8.84 25.62
C TRP A 33 -13.41 -8.59 26.08
N THR A 34 -14.34 -8.47 25.16
CA THR A 34 -15.80 -8.34 25.40
C THR A 34 -16.47 -9.71 25.46
N PHE A 35 -16.04 -10.62 24.60
CA PHE A 35 -16.59 -11.97 24.42
C PHE A 35 -15.54 -13.06 24.69
N GLY A 36 -14.26 -12.72 24.63
CA GLY A 36 -13.14 -13.62 24.93
C GLY A 36 -12.35 -14.04 23.68
N PRO A 37 -11.14 -14.60 23.88
CA PRO A 37 -10.31 -15.07 22.77
C PRO A 37 -10.93 -16.29 22.07
N VAL A 38 -10.89 -16.30 20.74
CA VAL A 38 -11.37 -17.42 19.90
C VAL A 38 -10.16 -18.26 19.46
N VAL A 39 -9.80 -19.25 20.28
CA VAL A 39 -8.74 -20.23 19.98
C VAL A 39 -9.39 -21.57 19.62
N LYS A 40 -9.04 -22.10 18.44
CA LYS A 40 -9.57 -23.37 17.87
C LYS A 40 -8.45 -24.36 17.54
N SER A 41 -7.24 -23.86 17.31
CA SER A 41 -6.01 -24.62 17.03
C SER A 41 -5.05 -24.63 18.23
N PRO A 42 -4.22 -25.68 18.40
CA PRO A 42 -3.09 -25.65 19.32
C PRO A 42 -2.18 -24.45 19.05
N GLN A 43 -1.66 -23.81 20.09
CA GLN A 43 -0.78 -22.65 19.92
C GLN A 43 0.67 -23.08 19.61
N PRO A 44 1.46 -22.29 18.87
CA PRO A 44 2.81 -22.68 18.43
C PRO A 44 3.76 -23.15 19.53
N HIS A 45 3.68 -22.61 20.73
CA HIS A 45 4.50 -23.03 21.88
C HIS A 45 4.06 -24.37 22.53
N GLU A 46 2.99 -24.98 22.03
CA GLU A 46 2.52 -26.31 22.42
C GLU A 46 3.11 -27.41 21.50
N TYR A 47 3.71 -27.03 20.36
CA TYR A 47 4.28 -27.97 19.38
C TYR A 47 5.65 -27.59 18.79
N LEU A 48 6.16 -26.38 19.02
CA LEU A 48 7.54 -25.99 18.68
C LEU A 48 8.47 -26.17 19.88
N ASP A 49 9.65 -26.74 19.65
CA ASP A 49 10.78 -26.58 20.56
C ASP A 49 11.38 -25.17 20.37
N VAL A 50 11.12 -24.29 21.34
CA VAL A 50 11.66 -22.92 21.33
C VAL A 50 13.19 -22.90 21.42
N GLY A 51 13.80 -23.92 22.05
CA GLY A 51 15.26 -24.07 22.12
C GLY A 51 15.91 -24.44 20.79
N ALA A 52 15.13 -24.88 19.80
CA ALA A 52 15.58 -25.18 18.44
C ALA A 52 15.34 -24.02 17.45
N LEU A 53 14.71 -22.92 17.88
CA LEU A 53 14.51 -21.74 17.05
C LEU A 53 15.84 -21.00 16.77
N PRO A 54 15.97 -20.31 15.62
CA PRO A 54 17.17 -19.55 15.30
C PRO A 54 17.44 -18.40 16.30
N GLU A 55 18.72 -18.16 16.59
CA GLU A 55 19.19 -17.05 17.44
C GLU A 55 18.77 -15.66 16.93
N SER A 56 18.49 -15.52 15.63
CA SER A 56 17.93 -14.30 15.04
C SER A 56 16.98 -14.63 13.90
N PHE A 57 15.81 -14.01 13.89
CA PHE A 57 14.77 -14.18 12.88
C PHE A 57 13.84 -12.98 12.84
N ALA A 58 13.60 -12.43 11.65
CA ALA A 58 12.71 -11.29 11.47
C ALA A 58 12.02 -11.29 10.10
N TRP A 59 10.72 -10.98 10.09
CA TRP A 59 9.90 -10.96 8.88
C TRP A 59 10.23 -9.81 7.90
N ASN A 60 11.13 -8.90 8.27
CA ASN A 60 11.67 -7.89 7.34
C ASN A 60 12.78 -8.44 6.42
N ASN A 61 13.33 -9.62 6.74
CA ASN A 61 14.38 -10.26 5.96
C ASN A 61 14.37 -11.79 6.19
N VAL A 62 13.43 -12.49 5.54
CA VAL A 62 13.48 -13.96 5.45
C VAL A 62 14.15 -14.32 4.14
N SER A 63 15.38 -14.83 4.22
CA SER A 63 16.21 -15.21 3.05
C SER A 63 16.36 -14.11 1.99
N GLY A 64 16.47 -12.84 2.40
CA GLY A 64 16.57 -11.68 1.51
C GLY A 64 15.24 -11.01 1.16
N VAL A 65 14.10 -11.59 1.58
CA VAL A 65 12.75 -11.12 1.21
C VAL A 65 12.08 -10.42 2.40
N ASN A 66 11.55 -9.21 2.15
CA ASN A 66 10.67 -8.52 3.08
C ASN A 66 9.23 -9.05 2.96
N PHE A 67 8.59 -9.34 4.10
CA PHE A 67 7.15 -9.62 4.21
C PHE A 67 6.38 -8.54 4.96
N LEU A 68 7.07 -7.57 5.57
CA LEU A 68 6.45 -6.49 6.34
C LEU A 68 5.82 -5.43 5.43
N SER A 69 4.57 -5.06 5.72
CA SER A 69 3.85 -3.99 5.02
C SER A 69 4.49 -2.62 5.23
N ARG A 70 4.02 -1.61 4.48
CA ARG A 70 4.38 -0.20 4.74
C ARG A 70 4.19 0.19 6.21
N SER A 71 5.09 1.03 6.71
CA SER A 71 4.99 1.66 8.03
C SER A 71 4.00 2.84 8.01
N ARG A 72 3.60 3.32 9.19
CA ARG A 72 2.51 4.29 9.38
C ARG A 72 2.86 5.36 10.43
N ASN A 73 2.13 6.48 10.43
CA ASN A 73 2.19 7.51 11.47
C ASN A 73 0.78 7.83 12.00
N GLN A 74 0.52 7.49 13.26
CA GLN A 74 -0.79 7.69 13.91
C GLN A 74 -1.04 9.15 14.32
N HIS A 75 0.02 9.96 14.46
CA HIS A 75 -0.03 11.30 15.04
C HIS A 75 -0.25 12.42 14.00
N ILE A 76 -0.65 12.06 12.77
CA ILE A 76 -0.87 13.02 11.68
C ILE A 76 -2.16 12.67 10.91
N PRO A 77 -2.91 13.65 10.37
CA PRO A 77 -2.62 15.10 10.30
C PRO A 77 -2.66 15.86 11.65
N GLN A 78 -3.17 15.22 12.70
CA GLN A 78 -3.33 15.70 14.07
C GLN A 78 -3.09 14.53 15.05
N TYR A 79 -2.91 14.80 16.35
CA TYR A 79 -2.72 13.72 17.33
C TYR A 79 -3.98 12.86 17.50
N CYS A 80 -3.79 11.54 17.49
CA CYS A 80 -4.80 10.55 17.84
C CYS A 80 -4.14 9.35 18.52
N GLY A 81 -4.72 8.91 19.65
CA GLY A 81 -4.28 7.75 20.42
C GLY A 81 -4.70 6.41 19.81
N SER A 82 -4.45 6.18 18.52
CA SER A 82 -4.88 4.98 17.78
C SER A 82 -3.82 3.87 17.68
N CYS A 83 -2.83 3.84 18.58
CA CYS A 83 -1.77 2.81 18.58
C CYS A 83 -2.32 1.37 18.64
N TRP A 84 -3.38 1.16 19.42
CA TRP A 84 -4.12 -0.11 19.54
C TRP A 84 -4.70 -0.60 18.21
N ALA A 85 -5.11 0.31 17.31
CA ALA A 85 -5.56 -0.01 15.96
C ALA A 85 -4.37 -0.19 14.99
N HIS A 86 -3.30 0.58 15.16
CA HIS A 86 -2.12 0.54 14.30
C HIS A 86 -1.26 -0.71 14.50
N GLY A 87 -1.01 -1.14 15.75
CA GLY A 87 -0.21 -2.34 16.03
C GLY A 87 -0.90 -3.62 15.56
N THR A 88 -2.21 -3.73 15.78
CA THR A 88 -3.06 -4.84 15.35
C THR A 88 -3.21 -4.91 13.84
N THR A 89 -3.61 -3.83 13.16
CA THR A 89 -3.73 -3.82 11.68
C THR A 89 -2.38 -4.01 11.00
N SER A 90 -1.28 -3.49 11.57
CA SER A 90 0.09 -3.77 11.11
C SER A 90 0.41 -5.27 11.15
N ALA A 91 0.25 -5.90 12.31
CA ALA A 91 0.49 -7.34 12.46
C ALA A 91 -0.40 -8.17 11.53
N LEU A 92 -1.67 -7.76 11.31
CA LEU A 92 -2.57 -8.47 10.41
C LEU A 92 -2.21 -8.28 8.92
N ASN A 93 -1.78 -7.10 8.49
CA ASN A 93 -1.22 -6.87 7.14
C ASN A 93 -0.01 -7.79 6.90
N ASP A 94 0.91 -7.86 7.87
CA ASP A 94 2.10 -8.71 7.78
C ASP A 94 1.71 -10.19 7.69
N ARG A 95 0.75 -10.65 8.51
CA ARG A 95 0.24 -12.02 8.47
C ARG A 95 -0.47 -12.35 7.16
N LEU A 96 -1.24 -11.42 6.59
CA LEU A 96 -1.83 -11.55 5.25
C LEU A 96 -0.74 -11.70 4.19
N SER A 97 0.29 -10.86 4.22
CA SER A 97 1.46 -10.92 3.32
C SER A 97 2.21 -12.27 3.39
N ILE A 98 2.48 -12.76 4.60
CA ILE A 98 3.16 -14.05 4.86
C ILE A 98 2.31 -15.23 4.38
N MET A 99 1.03 -15.27 4.76
CA MET A 99 0.08 -16.30 4.32
C MET A 99 -0.01 -16.39 2.79
N ARG A 100 0.04 -15.24 2.11
CA ARG A 100 -0.05 -15.12 0.65
C ARG A 100 1.29 -15.18 -0.07
N ARG A 101 2.41 -15.44 0.63
CA ARG A 101 3.77 -15.52 0.06
C ARG A 101 4.19 -14.27 -0.75
N ASN A 102 3.80 -13.06 -0.34
CA ASN A 102 3.97 -11.82 -1.11
C ASN A 102 3.28 -11.79 -2.50
N ALA A 103 2.23 -12.60 -2.74
CA ALA A 103 1.46 -12.53 -4.00
C ALA A 103 0.59 -11.25 -4.07
N TRP A 104 0.43 -10.69 -5.26
CA TRP A 104 -0.35 -9.48 -5.53
C TRP A 104 -1.85 -9.61 -5.22
N PRO A 105 -2.56 -8.53 -4.85
CA PRO A 105 -2.05 -7.20 -4.48
C PRO A 105 -1.56 -7.15 -3.03
N GLU A 106 -0.64 -6.24 -2.72
CA GLU A 106 -0.35 -5.89 -1.31
C GLU A 106 -1.63 -5.35 -0.63
N ILE A 107 -2.03 -5.98 0.48
CA ILE A 107 -3.24 -5.64 1.24
C ILE A 107 -2.85 -4.66 2.36
N ASN A 108 -3.61 -3.57 2.52
CA ASN A 108 -3.29 -2.53 3.48
C ASN A 108 -4.56 -2.09 4.24
N LEU A 109 -4.88 -2.75 5.35
CA LEU A 109 -6.16 -2.57 6.08
C LEU A 109 -6.39 -1.16 6.66
N ALA A 110 -7.67 -0.74 6.78
CA ALA A 110 -8.09 0.59 7.22
C ALA A 110 -8.29 0.74 8.76
N PRO A 111 -7.33 1.29 9.55
CA PRO A 111 -7.54 1.51 10.98
C PRO A 111 -8.56 2.63 11.27
N GLN A 112 -8.86 3.49 10.30
CA GLN A 112 -9.90 4.51 10.44
C GLN A 112 -11.29 3.89 10.64
N VAL A 113 -11.58 2.73 10.05
CA VAL A 113 -12.83 1.99 10.29
C VAL A 113 -12.94 1.54 11.75
N LEU A 114 -11.82 1.17 12.39
CA LEU A 114 -11.79 0.81 13.81
C LEU A 114 -12.09 2.01 14.72
N LEU A 115 -11.62 3.22 14.35
CA LEU A 115 -11.98 4.46 15.04
C LEU A 115 -13.44 4.84 14.81
N ASN A 116 -13.91 4.80 13.56
CA ASN A 116 -15.28 5.12 13.17
C ASN A 116 -16.30 4.20 13.86
N CYS A 117 -15.96 2.92 14.02
CA CYS A 117 -16.83 1.91 14.61
C CYS A 117 -16.51 1.52 16.06
N ASN A 118 -15.63 2.25 16.76
CA ASN A 118 -15.22 1.94 18.14
C ASN A 118 -14.79 0.46 18.30
N GLY A 119 -14.12 -0.10 17.28
CA GLY A 119 -13.72 -1.49 17.17
C GLY A 119 -12.49 -1.81 18.03
N GLY A 120 -12.54 -1.49 19.32
CA GLY A 120 -11.43 -1.57 20.28
C GLY A 120 -11.20 -0.28 21.07
N GLY A 121 -11.66 0.87 20.58
CA GLY A 121 -11.56 2.16 21.27
C GLY A 121 -11.67 3.37 20.33
N SER A 122 -11.07 4.49 20.75
CA SER A 122 -11.11 5.77 20.03
C SER A 122 -9.71 6.44 20.01
N CYS A 123 -9.58 7.66 19.47
CA CYS A 123 -8.41 8.52 19.63
C CYS A 123 -8.12 8.88 21.10
N GLY A 124 -9.10 8.73 22.01
CA GLY A 124 -8.89 8.75 23.46
C GLY A 124 -8.31 7.45 24.05
N GLY A 125 -7.97 6.49 23.19
CA GLY A 125 -7.31 5.24 23.51
C GLY A 125 -8.20 4.00 23.49
N GLY A 126 -7.58 2.83 23.36
CA GLY A 126 -8.28 1.56 23.10
C GLY A 126 -7.49 0.31 23.49
N ALA A 127 -8.04 -0.84 23.12
CA ALA A 127 -7.54 -2.17 23.48
C ALA A 127 -7.59 -3.13 22.27
N PRO A 128 -6.54 -3.93 22.03
CA PRO A 128 -6.39 -4.75 20.82
C PRO A 128 -7.32 -5.96 20.80
N GLY A 129 -7.78 -6.47 21.96
CA GLY A 129 -8.72 -7.60 21.99
C GLY A 129 -10.05 -7.26 21.32
N GLY A 130 -10.57 -6.05 21.55
CA GLY A 130 -11.74 -5.52 20.85
C GLY A 130 -11.53 -5.32 19.34
N VAL A 131 -10.29 -5.13 18.88
CA VAL A 131 -9.97 -5.11 17.43
C VAL A 131 -10.14 -6.50 16.83
N TRP A 132 -9.58 -7.52 17.48
CA TRP A 132 -9.70 -8.89 17.00
C TRP A 132 -11.16 -9.39 17.04
N GLU A 133 -11.92 -9.04 18.07
CA GLU A 133 -13.37 -9.27 18.14
C GLU A 133 -14.11 -8.54 17.01
N TYR A 134 -13.82 -7.27 16.75
CA TYR A 134 -14.43 -6.51 15.65
C TYR A 134 -14.14 -7.14 14.28
N ILE A 135 -12.89 -7.50 14.01
CA ILE A 135 -12.47 -8.09 12.73
C ILE A 135 -13.03 -9.52 12.56
N TYR A 136 -13.20 -10.28 13.65
CA TYR A 136 -13.86 -11.59 13.61
C TYR A 136 -15.35 -11.50 13.27
N HIS A 137 -16.06 -10.52 13.84
CA HIS A 137 -17.50 -10.40 13.68
C HIS A 137 -17.94 -9.60 12.46
N ASN A 138 -17.21 -8.54 12.09
CA ASN A 138 -17.58 -7.62 11.01
C ASN A 138 -16.67 -7.76 9.79
N GLY A 139 -15.37 -7.96 10.04
CA GLY A 139 -14.31 -7.80 9.05
C GLY A 139 -13.80 -6.35 9.01
N ILE A 140 -12.76 -6.11 8.22
CA ILE A 140 -12.12 -4.80 8.03
C ILE A 140 -11.73 -4.64 6.55
N PRO A 141 -12.01 -3.49 5.91
CA PRO A 141 -11.66 -3.27 4.51
C PRO A 141 -10.22 -2.76 4.34
N ASP A 142 -9.80 -2.61 3.09
CA ASP A 142 -8.57 -1.91 2.70
C ASP A 142 -8.66 -0.39 3.01
N GLU A 143 -7.52 0.24 3.27
CA GLU A 143 -7.34 1.70 3.51
C GLU A 143 -8.07 2.55 2.47
N THR A 144 -8.10 2.09 1.21
CA THR A 144 -8.77 2.81 0.13
C THR A 144 -10.29 2.94 0.26
N CYS A 145 -10.92 2.29 1.25
CA CYS A 145 -12.29 2.57 1.69
C CYS A 145 -12.40 3.75 2.68
N GLN A 146 -11.38 3.94 3.53
CA GLN A 146 -11.31 4.94 4.60
C GLN A 146 -9.83 5.28 4.90
N ASN A 147 -9.28 6.29 4.20
CA ASN A 147 -7.94 6.82 4.47
C ASN A 147 -7.84 7.33 5.92
N TYR A 148 -6.71 7.12 6.59
CA TYR A 148 -6.53 7.51 7.98
C TYR A 148 -6.52 9.04 8.23
N GLU A 149 -7.53 9.53 8.95
CA GLU A 149 -7.75 10.96 9.24
C GLU A 149 -7.29 11.40 10.65
N ALA A 150 -6.87 10.46 11.51
CA ALA A 150 -6.54 10.71 12.91
C ALA A 150 -7.67 11.39 13.72
N ARG A 151 -8.90 10.92 13.56
CA ARG A 151 -10.07 11.37 14.35
C ARG A 151 -11.02 10.22 14.67
N ASP A 152 -11.84 10.43 15.71
CA ASP A 152 -13.04 9.61 15.93
C ASP A 152 -14.11 9.97 14.89
N GLY A 153 -14.72 8.95 14.29
CA GLY A 153 -15.75 9.09 13.24
C GLY A 153 -17.11 8.54 13.67
N GLN A 154 -17.85 7.95 12.73
CA GLN A 154 -19.19 7.41 12.95
C GLN A 154 -19.39 6.05 12.27
N CYS A 155 -19.96 5.07 12.98
CA CYS A 155 -20.20 3.73 12.46
C CYS A 155 -21.46 3.70 11.59
N ASN A 156 -21.30 4.04 10.32
CA ASN A 156 -22.33 3.92 9.29
C ASN A 156 -21.65 3.52 7.97
N ALA A 157 -22.42 3.35 6.89
CA ALA A 157 -21.87 2.87 5.61
C ALA A 157 -20.74 3.77 5.06
N MET A 158 -20.83 5.10 5.23
CA MET A 158 -19.76 6.04 4.86
C MET A 158 -18.48 5.74 5.63
N GLY A 159 -18.58 5.67 6.97
CA GLY A 159 -17.47 5.39 7.88
C GLY A 159 -16.91 3.96 7.82
N ILE A 160 -17.38 3.12 6.90
CA ILE A 160 -16.82 1.80 6.61
C ILE A 160 -16.17 1.81 5.22
N CYS A 161 -16.86 2.29 4.18
CA CYS A 161 -16.28 2.48 2.85
C CYS A 161 -17.00 3.59 2.07
N GLU A 162 -16.27 4.60 1.60
CA GLU A 162 -16.83 5.70 0.81
C GLU A 162 -16.02 6.05 -0.44
N THR A 163 -16.62 6.86 -1.30
CA THR A 163 -15.94 7.64 -2.34
C THR A 163 -16.61 9.01 -2.46
N CYS A 164 -15.82 10.06 -2.72
CA CYS A 164 -16.36 11.40 -2.94
C CYS A 164 -16.29 11.82 -4.41
N SER A 165 -17.47 12.07 -4.96
CA SER A 165 -17.72 12.32 -6.36
C SER A 165 -17.67 13.83 -6.67
N PRO A 166 -17.04 14.24 -7.78
CA PRO A 166 -16.75 15.65 -8.03
C PRO A 166 -17.99 16.53 -8.15
N GLY A 167 -18.25 17.33 -7.12
CA GLY A 167 -19.41 18.22 -7.07
C GLY A 167 -20.75 17.51 -6.78
N GLN A 168 -20.73 16.21 -6.52
CA GLN A 168 -21.89 15.44 -6.05
C GLN A 168 -21.81 15.08 -4.56
N GLY A 169 -20.62 15.17 -3.96
CA GLY A 169 -20.38 14.85 -2.53
C GLY A 169 -19.95 13.40 -2.32
N CYS A 170 -19.90 12.97 -1.06
CA CYS A 170 -19.49 11.63 -0.69
C CYS A 170 -20.66 10.63 -0.68
N SER A 171 -20.39 9.40 -1.12
CA SER A 171 -21.34 8.29 -1.11
C SER A 171 -20.67 6.99 -0.64
N ALA A 172 -21.43 6.16 0.08
CA ALA A 172 -20.93 4.87 0.57
C ALA A 172 -20.80 3.86 -0.58
N ILE A 173 -19.74 3.06 -0.56
CA ILE A 173 -19.58 1.92 -1.45
C ILE A 173 -20.33 0.72 -0.85
N SER A 174 -21.16 0.07 -1.66
CA SER A 174 -21.95 -1.10 -1.27
C SER A 174 -21.21 -2.43 -1.42
N ASN A 175 -20.28 -2.52 -2.38
CA ASN A 175 -19.57 -3.73 -2.75
C ASN A 175 -18.05 -3.51 -2.65
N PHE A 176 -17.41 -4.10 -1.64
CA PHE A 176 -15.98 -3.95 -1.34
C PHE A 176 -15.47 -5.15 -0.52
N THR A 177 -14.18 -5.45 -0.64
CA THR A 177 -13.56 -6.59 0.06
C THR A 177 -13.46 -6.34 1.57
N LEU A 178 -13.90 -7.33 2.36
CA LEU A 178 -13.70 -7.39 3.80
C LEU A 178 -12.75 -8.53 4.16
N TYR A 179 -11.72 -8.23 4.95
CA TYR A 179 -10.78 -9.20 5.48
C TYR A 179 -11.16 -9.56 6.92
N TYR A 180 -10.98 -10.83 7.28
CA TYR A 180 -11.43 -11.43 8.54
C TYR A 180 -10.26 -12.05 9.32
N VAL A 181 -10.55 -12.52 10.52
CA VAL A 181 -9.70 -13.48 11.24
C VAL A 181 -10.51 -14.75 11.53
N SER A 182 -9.85 -15.91 11.54
CA SER A 182 -10.47 -17.20 11.88
C SER A 182 -10.32 -17.54 13.37
N GLU A 183 -9.25 -17.08 13.99
CA GLU A 183 -8.87 -17.27 15.40
C GLU A 183 -8.11 -16.05 15.92
N PHE A 184 -8.15 -15.83 17.22
CA PHE A 184 -7.37 -14.79 17.91
C PHE A 184 -7.19 -15.08 19.40
N GLY A 185 -6.11 -14.55 19.98
CA GLY A 185 -5.78 -14.79 21.39
C GLY A 185 -4.72 -13.86 21.97
N GLY A 186 -4.44 -14.06 23.26
CA GLY A 186 -3.32 -13.42 23.96
C GLY A 186 -2.07 -14.30 23.96
N VAL A 187 -0.90 -13.70 24.12
CA VAL A 187 0.38 -14.39 24.29
C VAL A 187 1.29 -13.58 25.23
N SER A 188 2.12 -14.25 26.03
CA SER A 188 3.02 -13.59 26.98
C SER A 188 4.21 -14.49 27.33
N GLY A 189 5.33 -13.88 27.70
CA GLY A 189 6.62 -14.55 27.88
C GLY A 189 7.39 -14.70 26.56
N VAL A 190 8.73 -14.55 26.64
CA VAL A 190 9.62 -14.51 25.47
C VAL A 190 9.43 -15.72 24.56
N ASP A 191 9.45 -16.91 25.14
CA ASP A 191 9.42 -18.18 24.40
C ASP A 191 8.13 -18.36 23.60
N ARG A 192 6.99 -18.03 24.22
CA ARG A 192 5.66 -18.14 23.60
C ARG A 192 5.47 -17.10 22.49
N ILE A 193 6.09 -15.93 22.64
CA ILE A 193 6.12 -14.87 21.63
C ILE A 193 7.00 -15.28 20.43
N LYS A 194 8.21 -15.82 20.65
CA LYS A 194 9.08 -16.33 19.58
C LYS A 194 8.39 -17.42 18.76
N ALA A 195 7.77 -18.39 19.43
CA ALA A 195 7.01 -19.46 18.78
C ALA A 195 5.85 -18.93 17.91
N GLU A 196 5.06 -17.98 18.43
CA GLU A 196 3.95 -17.37 17.68
C GLU A 196 4.45 -16.56 16.46
N ILE A 197 5.52 -15.79 16.62
CA ILE A 197 6.12 -15.00 15.53
C ILE A 197 6.68 -15.91 14.43
N TYR A 198 7.38 -16.98 14.80
CA TYR A 198 8.01 -17.92 13.86
C TYR A 198 6.98 -18.74 13.08
N ALA A 199 5.98 -19.30 13.77
CA ALA A 199 4.98 -20.15 13.12
C ALA A 199 3.98 -19.32 12.28
N ARG A 200 3.52 -18.16 12.79
CA ARG A 200 2.30 -17.51 12.28
C ARG A 200 2.43 -16.02 11.94
N GLY A 201 3.62 -15.40 12.06
CA GLY A 201 3.87 -14.00 11.69
C GLY A 201 3.82 -13.01 12.86
N PRO A 202 4.09 -11.71 12.64
CA PRO A 202 4.18 -10.68 13.69
C PRO A 202 2.98 -10.63 14.63
N ILE A 203 3.18 -10.15 15.87
CA ILE A 203 2.12 -9.98 16.89
C ILE A 203 1.99 -8.52 17.31
N ALA A 204 0.79 -8.11 17.74
CA ALA A 204 0.62 -6.85 18.44
C ALA A 204 1.05 -7.03 19.92
N ALA A 205 1.65 -6.01 20.54
CA ALA A 205 2.07 -6.06 21.93
C ALA A 205 1.98 -4.71 22.64
N GLY A 206 1.55 -4.75 23.90
CA GLY A 206 1.52 -3.58 24.77
C GLY A 206 2.91 -3.27 25.35
N ILE A 207 3.27 -1.99 25.38
CA ILE A 207 4.52 -1.48 25.96
C ILE A 207 4.26 -0.27 26.87
N ASP A 208 5.11 -0.05 27.85
CA ASP A 208 5.23 1.20 28.62
C ASP A 208 6.14 2.17 27.85
N ALA A 209 5.55 2.98 26.95
CA ALA A 209 6.26 4.06 26.29
C ALA A 209 6.63 5.17 27.29
N THR A 210 7.91 5.54 27.26
CA THR A 210 8.53 6.50 28.17
C THR A 210 9.11 7.70 27.41
N PRO A 211 9.35 8.84 28.07
CA PRO A 211 10.10 9.95 27.50
C PRO A 211 11.53 9.56 27.07
N GLU A 212 12.07 8.43 27.51
CA GLU A 212 13.35 7.90 27.02
C GLU A 212 13.17 7.15 25.69
N LEU A 213 12.11 6.34 25.55
CA LEU A 213 11.77 5.64 24.31
C LEU A 213 11.36 6.61 23.19
N GLU A 214 10.65 7.69 23.52
CA GLU A 214 10.33 8.78 22.58
C GLU A 214 11.56 9.47 21.98
N LYS A 215 12.71 9.41 22.66
CA LYS A 215 13.99 10.00 22.21
C LYS A 215 14.88 8.99 21.47
N TYR A 216 14.37 7.80 21.16
CA TYR A 216 15.15 6.72 20.55
C TYR A 216 15.51 7.03 19.09
N THR A 217 16.81 6.99 18.78
CA THR A 217 17.36 7.19 17.43
C THR A 217 18.06 5.95 16.85
N GLY A 218 18.32 4.89 17.63
CA GLY A 218 18.92 3.65 17.15
C GLY A 218 19.62 2.82 18.24
N GLY A 219 20.05 1.61 17.89
CA GLY A 219 20.71 0.66 18.80
C GLY A 219 19.72 -0.22 19.58
N VAL A 220 20.21 -1.10 20.47
CA VAL A 220 19.34 -1.86 21.37
C VAL A 220 18.94 -1.00 22.57
N PHE A 221 17.65 -0.67 22.67
CA PHE A 221 17.08 0.05 23.80
C PHE A 221 16.98 -0.85 25.04
N SER A 222 17.28 -0.29 26.21
CA SER A 222 17.10 -0.94 27.51
C SER A 222 16.78 0.12 28.56
N GLN A 223 15.69 -0.04 29.31
CA GLN A 223 15.31 0.85 30.41
C GLN A 223 14.76 0.04 31.59
N LYS A 224 15.54 0.01 32.68
CA LYS A 224 15.16 -0.69 33.91
C LYS A 224 13.96 -0.02 34.58
N LYS A 225 12.79 -0.68 34.57
CA LYS A 225 11.54 -0.19 35.16
C LYS A 225 10.86 -1.33 35.92
N LEU A 226 10.77 -1.20 37.25
CA LEU A 226 10.33 -2.29 38.15
C LEU A 226 8.85 -2.66 37.96
N ILE A 227 8.01 -1.68 37.64
CA ILE A 227 6.59 -1.86 37.35
C ILE A 227 6.31 -1.09 36.05
N PRO A 228 6.34 -1.75 34.89
CA PRO A 228 5.90 -1.15 33.63
C PRO A 228 4.38 -0.92 33.63
N MET A 229 3.95 0.27 33.23
CA MET A 229 2.56 0.63 33.00
C MET A 229 2.29 0.65 31.50
N ILE A 230 1.61 -0.38 30.98
CA ILE A 230 1.28 -0.48 29.56
C ILE A 230 0.38 0.69 29.15
N ASN A 231 0.88 1.53 28.24
CA ASN A 231 0.25 2.78 27.80
C ASN A 231 0.32 3.01 26.27
N HIS A 232 1.11 2.20 25.55
CA HIS A 232 1.25 2.20 24.08
C HIS A 232 1.15 0.77 23.51
N GLU A 233 0.85 0.62 22.22
CA GLU A 233 0.76 -0.67 21.50
C GLU A 233 1.63 -0.62 20.24
N VAL A 234 2.39 -1.68 20.00
CA VAL A 234 3.37 -1.84 18.91
C VAL A 234 3.21 -3.19 18.22
N SER A 235 3.96 -3.47 17.15
CA SER A 235 4.01 -4.82 16.54
C SER A 235 5.42 -5.41 16.66
N ILE A 236 5.54 -6.63 17.20
CA ILE A 236 6.82 -7.36 17.29
C ILE A 236 6.97 -8.21 16.02
N CYS A 237 7.97 -7.88 15.20
CA CYS A 237 8.18 -8.44 13.87
C CYS A 237 9.31 -9.49 13.81
N GLY A 238 10.04 -9.68 14.91
CA GLY A 238 11.17 -10.61 15.00
C GLY A 238 12.01 -10.42 16.25
N TRP A 239 13.13 -11.13 16.33
CA TRP A 239 14.18 -10.97 17.34
C TRP A 239 15.57 -11.13 16.71
N GLY A 240 16.60 -10.71 17.42
CA GLY A 240 17.98 -11.01 17.07
C GLY A 240 18.96 -10.74 18.21
N VAL A 241 20.26 -10.89 17.94
CA VAL A 241 21.33 -10.61 18.90
C VAL A 241 22.27 -9.54 18.35
N ASP A 242 22.58 -8.54 19.17
CA ASP A 242 23.57 -7.49 18.88
C ASP A 242 24.55 -7.39 20.05
N ASN A 243 25.85 -7.48 19.77
CA ASN A 243 26.93 -7.49 20.78
C ASN A 243 26.76 -8.53 21.93
N GLY A 244 25.94 -9.57 21.73
CA GLY A 244 25.61 -10.58 22.75
C GLY A 244 24.40 -10.25 23.62
N GLU A 245 23.70 -9.14 23.36
CA GLU A 245 22.38 -8.84 23.94
C GLU A 245 21.27 -9.20 22.94
N GLU A 246 20.29 -9.98 23.39
CA GLU A 246 19.12 -10.35 22.60
C GLU A 246 18.09 -9.22 22.62
N TYR A 247 17.55 -8.88 21.45
CA TYR A 247 16.57 -7.82 21.23
C TYR A 247 15.34 -8.31 20.44
N TRP A 248 14.20 -7.68 20.70
CA TRP A 248 13.02 -7.69 19.81
C TRP A 248 13.18 -6.66 18.70
N LEU A 249 12.85 -7.01 17.46
CA LEU A 249 12.62 -6.05 16.38
C LEU A 249 11.14 -5.62 16.41
N VAL A 250 10.88 -4.33 16.61
CA VAL A 250 9.55 -3.81 16.88
C VAL A 250 9.19 -2.69 15.90
N ARG A 251 8.06 -2.81 15.20
CA ARG A 251 7.43 -1.72 14.42
C ARG A 251 6.72 -0.78 15.38
N ASN A 252 7.01 0.51 15.24
CA ASN A 252 6.23 1.59 15.86
C ASN A 252 5.38 2.31 14.80
N SER A 253 4.36 3.04 15.26
CA SER A 253 3.39 3.79 14.46
C SER A 253 3.72 5.28 14.37
N TRP A 254 5.03 5.62 14.34
CA TRP A 254 5.58 6.99 14.31
C TRP A 254 6.62 7.17 13.16
N TYR A 255 6.43 6.48 12.02
CA TYR A 255 7.48 6.12 11.04
C TYR A 255 8.51 7.20 10.67
N ALA A 256 8.07 8.41 10.32
CA ALA A 256 8.96 9.47 9.84
C ALA A 256 9.94 10.04 10.88
N MET A 257 9.75 9.75 12.18
CA MET A 257 10.41 10.47 13.28
C MET A 257 11.12 9.61 14.32
N ALA A 258 10.95 8.28 14.30
CA ALA A 258 11.44 7.40 15.36
C ALA A 258 12.49 6.41 14.84
N GLY A 259 13.65 6.37 15.50
CA GLY A 259 14.57 5.24 15.45
C GLY A 259 15.02 4.76 14.07
N GLU A 260 14.92 3.45 13.90
CA GLU A 260 15.55 2.70 12.82
C GLU A 260 14.57 2.51 11.64
N ALA A 261 14.24 3.63 10.99
CA ALA A 261 13.15 3.75 10.02
C ALA A 261 11.78 3.39 10.62
N GLY A 262 11.39 4.01 11.74
CA GLY A 262 10.13 3.74 12.46
C GLY A 262 10.08 2.44 13.24
N TYR A 263 11.14 1.63 13.17
CA TYR A 263 11.32 0.47 14.01
C TYR A 263 12.24 0.82 15.17
N PHE A 264 12.21 0.00 16.21
CA PHE A 264 13.21 0.03 17.26
C PHE A 264 13.61 -1.38 17.66
N ARG A 265 14.82 -1.49 18.18
CA ARG A 265 15.30 -2.70 18.85
C ARG A 265 15.24 -2.47 20.35
N ILE A 266 14.68 -3.41 21.10
CA ILE A 266 14.58 -3.36 22.57
C ILE A 266 14.99 -4.70 23.16
N THR A 267 15.77 -4.70 24.23
CA THR A 267 16.23 -5.92 24.92
C THR A 267 15.07 -6.89 25.20
N THR A 268 15.28 -8.20 25.07
CA THR A 268 14.23 -9.20 25.45
C THR A 268 14.14 -9.35 26.97
N LYS A 269 15.17 -8.92 27.70
CA LYS A 269 15.38 -9.08 29.14
C LYS A 269 14.27 -8.48 30.01
N ALA A 270 13.63 -9.33 30.81
CA ALA A 270 12.55 -8.95 31.72
C ALA A 270 12.97 -7.86 32.74
N GLY A 271 12.10 -6.86 32.94
CA GLY A 271 12.35 -5.72 33.85
C GLY A 271 13.20 -4.59 33.25
N GLU A 272 13.77 -4.79 32.06
CA GLU A 272 14.53 -3.80 31.29
C GLU A 272 13.92 -3.54 29.89
N ASN A 273 12.90 -4.31 29.52
CA ASN A 273 12.22 -4.33 28.23
C ASN A 273 10.88 -3.57 28.18
N LEU A 274 10.66 -2.62 29.10
CA LEU A 274 9.42 -1.83 29.21
C LEU A 274 8.10 -2.65 29.23
N GLY A 275 8.18 -3.91 29.68
CA GLY A 275 7.02 -4.80 29.78
C GLY A 275 6.52 -5.38 28.46
N ILE A 276 7.23 -5.17 27.33
CA ILE A 276 6.76 -5.56 25.98
C ILE A 276 6.37 -7.05 25.85
N ALA A 277 7.05 -7.93 26.58
CA ALA A 277 6.77 -9.37 26.58
C ALA A 277 5.63 -9.80 27.55
N SER A 278 4.96 -8.87 28.24
CA SER A 278 3.93 -9.19 29.24
C SER A 278 2.52 -9.36 28.66
N GLN A 279 2.18 -8.63 27.60
CA GLN A 279 0.84 -8.60 27.01
C GLN A 279 0.91 -8.46 25.47
N GLY A 280 1.14 -9.57 24.79
CA GLY A 280 0.97 -9.70 23.36
C GLY A 280 -0.43 -10.19 22.96
N SER A 281 -0.86 -9.90 21.74
CA SER A 281 -2.06 -10.46 21.12
C SER A 281 -1.84 -10.80 19.65
N TRP A 282 -2.50 -11.86 19.19
CA TRP A 282 -2.32 -12.45 17.87
C TRP A 282 -3.67 -12.82 17.25
N ALA A 283 -3.71 -12.88 15.91
CA ALA A 283 -4.85 -13.40 15.16
C ALA A 283 -4.40 -14.15 13.90
N VAL A 284 -5.22 -15.06 13.41
CA VAL A 284 -4.98 -15.81 12.16
C VAL A 284 -5.85 -15.22 11.06
N PRO A 285 -5.27 -14.68 9.96
CA PRO A 285 -6.04 -14.03 8.90
C PRO A 285 -6.96 -15.00 8.14
N SER A 286 -8.04 -14.44 7.58
CA SER A 286 -8.94 -15.14 6.66
C SER A 286 -9.57 -14.19 5.63
N PHE A 287 -9.94 -14.71 4.46
CA PHE A 287 -10.74 -14.00 3.46
C PHE A 287 -12.25 -14.16 3.67
N HIS A 288 -12.69 -15.15 4.45
CA HIS A 288 -14.12 -15.40 4.69
C HIS A 288 -14.44 -15.40 6.19
N LYS A 289 -15.60 -14.82 6.51
CA LYS A 289 -16.14 -14.72 7.86
C LYS A 289 -16.24 -16.09 8.54
N GLN A 290 -15.69 -16.20 9.75
CA GLN A 290 -15.76 -17.41 10.60
C GLN A 290 -15.24 -18.71 9.96
N SER A 291 -14.25 -18.60 9.06
CA SER A 291 -13.58 -19.76 8.43
C SER A 291 -13.07 -20.79 9.45
N ALA A 292 -12.92 -22.03 8.96
CA ALA A 292 -12.25 -23.11 9.68
C ALA A 292 -10.78 -22.75 9.99
N PRO A 293 -10.17 -23.36 11.03
CA PRO A 293 -8.74 -23.28 11.27
C PRO A 293 -7.92 -23.69 10.05
N GLN A 294 -6.80 -23.02 9.82
CA GLN A 294 -5.75 -23.53 8.93
C GLN A 294 -5.03 -24.68 9.61
N ALA A 295 -4.42 -25.58 8.83
CA ALA A 295 -3.59 -26.64 9.38
C ALA A 295 -2.37 -26.06 10.13
N ASN A 296 -1.96 -26.68 11.23
CA ASN A 296 -0.78 -26.30 11.99
C ASN A 296 0.48 -26.38 11.11
N THR A 297 0.89 -25.22 10.58
CA THR A 297 1.99 -25.04 9.64
C THR A 297 2.98 -24.05 10.22
N ILE A 298 4.27 -24.30 10.04
CA ILE A 298 5.35 -23.44 10.53
C ILE A 298 5.78 -22.56 9.36
N LEU A 299 5.09 -21.43 9.16
CA LEU A 299 5.18 -20.66 7.91
C LEU A 299 6.62 -20.18 7.61
N ALA A 300 7.43 -19.88 8.64
CA ALA A 300 8.84 -19.55 8.47
C ALA A 300 9.66 -20.71 7.85
N GLU A 301 9.45 -21.95 8.29
CA GLU A 301 10.15 -23.12 7.73
C GLU A 301 9.70 -23.43 6.31
N GLU A 302 8.42 -23.26 6.02
CA GLU A 302 7.92 -23.43 4.66
C GLU A 302 8.53 -22.41 3.71
N ILE A 303 8.51 -21.13 4.08
CA ILE A 303 9.05 -20.02 3.29
C ILE A 303 10.56 -20.14 3.13
N MET A 304 11.31 -20.44 4.19
CA MET A 304 12.76 -20.64 4.09
C MET A 304 13.13 -21.85 3.24
N ARG A 305 12.31 -22.92 3.25
CA ARG A 305 12.47 -24.09 2.36
C ARG A 305 12.10 -23.79 0.91
N GLU A 306 11.10 -22.95 0.68
CA GLU A 306 10.68 -22.50 -0.66
C GLU A 306 11.72 -21.56 -1.28
N LEU A 307 12.25 -20.60 -0.52
CA LEU A 307 13.29 -19.65 -0.95
C LEU A 307 14.69 -20.29 -1.01
N GLY A 308 14.99 -21.24 -0.12
CA GLY A 308 16.27 -21.97 -0.08
C GLY A 308 16.39 -23.07 -1.15
N ALA A 309 15.27 -23.49 -1.76
CA ALA A 309 15.29 -24.38 -2.91
C ALA A 309 15.72 -23.61 -4.17
N ALA A 310 16.99 -23.74 -4.55
CA ALA A 310 17.51 -23.23 -5.82
C ALA A 310 16.58 -23.63 -6.98
N PRO A 311 16.31 -22.73 -7.97
CA PRO A 311 15.10 -22.75 -8.81
C PRO A 311 14.95 -24.00 -9.67
N ALA A 312 14.35 -25.04 -9.08
CA ALA A 312 14.23 -26.36 -9.64
C ALA A 312 13.05 -26.43 -10.64
N ARG A 313 13.35 -26.10 -11.90
CA ARG A 313 12.61 -26.47 -13.13
C ARG A 313 11.12 -26.77 -12.94
N SER A 314 10.27 -25.76 -13.13
CA SER A 314 8.83 -25.94 -13.45
C SER A 314 8.10 -26.94 -12.54
N ALA A 315 8.38 -26.91 -11.23
CA ALA A 315 7.61 -27.62 -10.24
C ALA A 315 6.22 -26.97 -10.14
N ARG A 316 5.31 -27.34 -11.05
CA ARG A 316 3.89 -26.95 -11.07
C ARG A 316 3.10 -27.59 -9.92
N LYS A 317 3.67 -27.58 -8.72
CA LYS A 317 2.88 -27.64 -7.49
C LYS A 317 1.89 -26.49 -7.58
N GLN A 318 0.61 -26.81 -7.49
CA GLN A 318 -0.39 -25.79 -7.27
C GLN A 318 0.00 -25.07 -5.98
N MET A 319 0.17 -23.75 -6.06
CA MET A 319 -0.14 -22.88 -4.93
C MET A 319 -1.54 -23.26 -4.42
N PRO A 320 -1.91 -23.00 -3.15
CA PRO A 320 -3.33 -22.91 -2.83
C PRO A 320 -3.95 -21.92 -3.82
N THR A 321 -4.73 -22.43 -4.76
CA THR A 321 -5.35 -21.60 -5.79
C THR A 321 -6.25 -20.61 -5.07
N MET A 322 -6.28 -19.36 -5.54
CA MET A 322 -7.46 -18.51 -5.31
C MET A 322 -8.70 -19.39 -5.52
N PRO A 323 -9.66 -19.42 -4.56
CA PRO A 323 -10.78 -20.35 -4.62
C PRO A 323 -11.42 -20.35 -6.02
N ALA A 324 -11.63 -21.55 -6.58
CA ALA A 324 -12.06 -21.70 -7.97
C ALA A 324 -13.51 -21.23 -8.16
N ASP A 325 -14.28 -21.28 -7.06
CA ASP A 325 -15.30 -20.31 -6.71
C ASP A 325 -14.72 -18.89 -6.68
N GLY A 326 -14.76 -18.24 -7.85
CA GLY A 326 -14.42 -16.84 -8.01
C GLY A 326 -15.37 -15.92 -7.22
N GLN A 327 -15.15 -15.80 -5.91
CA GLN A 327 -15.37 -14.53 -5.21
C GLN A 327 -14.39 -13.51 -5.80
N LEU A 328 -14.80 -13.00 -6.96
CA LEU A 328 -14.18 -11.91 -7.69
C LEU A 328 -13.88 -10.77 -6.72
N PHE A 329 -12.71 -10.16 -6.87
CA PHE A 329 -12.42 -8.86 -6.25
C PHE A 329 -13.61 -7.93 -6.54
N THR A 330 -14.28 -7.50 -5.49
CA THR A 330 -15.69 -7.09 -5.59
C THR A 330 -15.81 -5.71 -6.23
N THR A 331 -15.98 -5.70 -7.55
CA THR A 331 -16.19 -4.46 -8.31
C THR A 331 -17.56 -3.89 -8.00
N ASN A 332 -17.67 -2.60 -7.75
CA ASN A 332 -18.96 -1.95 -7.60
C ASN A 332 -19.68 -1.86 -8.97
N PRO A 333 -20.84 -2.52 -9.19
CA PRO A 333 -21.57 -2.42 -10.45
C PRO A 333 -22.30 -1.07 -10.60
N ASP A 334 -22.54 -0.35 -9.50
CA ASP A 334 -23.33 0.88 -9.44
C ASP A 334 -22.50 2.16 -9.71
N ILE A 335 -21.40 2.06 -10.47
CA ILE A 335 -20.57 3.22 -10.83
C ILE A 335 -21.36 4.15 -11.75
N LYS A 336 -21.82 5.27 -11.20
CA LYS A 336 -22.57 6.30 -11.91
C LYS A 336 -21.63 7.19 -12.72
N LYS A 337 -22.07 7.61 -13.90
CA LYS A 337 -21.35 8.58 -14.73
C LYS A 337 -21.11 9.89 -13.97
N GLY A 338 -19.85 10.31 -13.85
CA GLY A 338 -19.41 11.47 -13.07
C GLY A 338 -19.17 11.17 -11.58
N ALA A 339 -19.10 9.90 -11.17
CA ALA A 339 -18.72 9.50 -9.81
C ALA A 339 -17.22 9.74 -9.54
N TYR A 340 -16.37 9.75 -10.56
CA TYR A 340 -14.92 9.86 -10.39
C TYR A 340 -14.29 11.02 -11.17
N PHE A 341 -14.98 11.63 -12.14
CA PHE A 341 -14.35 12.61 -13.04
C PHE A 341 -15.11 13.91 -13.34
N ARG A 342 -14.35 15.02 -13.52
CA ARG A 342 -14.85 16.32 -13.99
C ARG A 342 -14.56 16.53 -15.48
N TYR A 343 -15.48 16.06 -16.33
CA TYR A 343 -15.51 16.26 -17.78
C TYR A 343 -15.31 17.71 -18.32
N ASN A 344 -15.30 18.73 -17.44
CA ASN A 344 -15.12 20.15 -17.78
C ASN A 344 -13.76 20.74 -17.34
N LYS A 345 -12.83 19.94 -16.79
CA LYS A 345 -11.45 20.37 -16.49
C LYS A 345 -10.43 19.35 -17.07
N PRO A 346 -9.89 19.57 -18.28
CA PRO A 346 -8.85 18.71 -18.84
C PRO A 346 -7.51 18.90 -18.12
N ALA A 347 -6.61 17.92 -18.23
CA ALA A 347 -5.26 18.00 -17.68
C ALA A 347 -4.41 18.98 -18.50
N VAL A 348 -4.22 20.21 -18.01
CA VAL A 348 -3.59 21.30 -18.78
C VAL A 348 -2.06 21.21 -18.77
N ARG A 349 -1.50 20.26 -19.54
CA ARG A 349 -0.08 20.30 -19.91
C ARG A 349 0.14 21.33 -21.03
N LYS A 350 0.89 22.41 -20.76
CA LYS A 350 1.42 23.32 -21.80
C LYS A 350 2.90 23.01 -22.04
N GLY A 351 3.25 22.78 -23.31
CA GLY A 351 4.56 22.25 -23.67
C GLY A 351 5.74 23.18 -23.37
N THR A 352 6.55 22.79 -22.37
CA THR A 352 7.98 23.14 -22.23
C THR A 352 8.68 21.91 -21.68
N PRO A 353 9.70 21.32 -22.36
CA PRO A 353 10.33 20.09 -21.89
C PRO A 353 11.34 20.38 -20.76
N THR A 354 11.03 19.96 -19.52
CA THR A 354 11.95 19.99 -18.38
C THR A 354 12.56 18.62 -18.06
N SER A 355 12.62 17.71 -19.05
CA SER A 355 13.25 16.39 -18.88
C SER A 355 14.74 16.52 -18.56
N HIS A 356 15.17 15.99 -17.43
CA HIS A 356 16.58 15.88 -17.03
C HIS A 356 17.05 14.44 -17.25
N VAL A 357 17.57 14.14 -18.44
CA VAL A 357 18.02 12.80 -18.85
C VAL A 357 19.54 12.76 -18.91
N VAL A 358 20.16 11.79 -18.23
CA VAL A 358 21.63 11.63 -18.15
C VAL A 358 22.12 10.25 -18.56
N SER A 359 21.24 9.27 -18.72
CA SER A 359 21.54 7.96 -19.32
C SER A 359 20.88 7.77 -20.69
N PRO A 360 21.39 6.86 -21.54
CA PRO A 360 20.72 6.47 -22.78
C PRO A 360 19.30 5.93 -22.51
N MET A 361 18.35 6.29 -23.37
CA MET A 361 16.97 5.78 -23.26
C MET A 361 16.90 4.29 -23.61
N PRO A 362 16.13 3.46 -22.89
CA PRO A 362 16.06 2.01 -23.14
C PRO A 362 15.79 1.59 -24.58
N HIS A 363 14.91 2.30 -25.30
CA HIS A 363 14.61 2.05 -26.71
C HIS A 363 15.77 2.36 -27.69
N THR A 364 16.89 2.90 -27.20
CA THR A 364 18.11 3.15 -28.01
C THR A 364 19.12 2.00 -27.96
N TYR A 365 18.97 1.05 -27.02
CA TYR A 365 19.86 -0.11 -26.87
C TYR A 365 19.14 -1.46 -26.74
N LEU A 366 17.87 -1.49 -26.34
CA LEU A 366 17.01 -2.67 -26.47
C LEU A 366 16.30 -2.66 -27.82
N ARG A 367 16.37 -3.76 -28.56
CA ARG A 367 15.52 -3.97 -29.74
C ARG A 367 14.13 -4.45 -29.29
N PRO A 368 13.05 -4.24 -30.07
CA PRO A 368 11.72 -4.80 -29.79
C PRO A 368 11.70 -6.33 -29.57
N SER A 369 12.68 -7.06 -30.13
CA SER A 369 12.88 -8.51 -29.94
C SER A 369 13.49 -8.90 -28.60
N ASP A 370 14.14 -7.96 -27.91
CA ASP A 370 14.86 -8.20 -26.66
C ASP A 370 13.96 -7.95 -25.43
N VAL A 371 12.82 -7.29 -25.65
CA VAL A 371 11.77 -7.09 -24.66
C VAL A 371 10.74 -8.23 -24.78
N PRO A 372 10.38 -8.94 -23.70
CA PRO A 372 9.41 -10.03 -23.76
C PRO A 372 8.02 -9.54 -24.21
N GLN A 373 7.14 -10.46 -24.63
CA GLN A 373 5.75 -10.10 -24.99
C GLN A 373 4.86 -9.82 -23.76
N THR A 374 5.20 -10.44 -22.62
CA THR A 374 4.53 -10.22 -21.33
C THR A 374 5.58 -9.90 -20.26
N TYR A 375 5.31 -8.88 -19.45
CA TYR A 375 6.09 -8.49 -18.28
C TYR A 375 5.14 -7.86 -17.26
N ASP A 376 5.04 -8.46 -16.07
CA ASP A 376 4.10 -8.04 -15.03
C ASP A 376 4.82 -7.98 -13.66
N PRO A 377 5.25 -6.78 -13.22
CA PRO A 377 5.81 -6.57 -11.88
C PRO A 377 4.93 -7.05 -10.71
N ARG A 378 3.63 -7.26 -10.91
CA ARG A 378 2.73 -7.84 -9.90
C ARG A 378 3.00 -9.33 -9.64
N ASN A 379 3.73 -10.00 -10.53
CA ASN A 379 4.00 -11.43 -10.44
C ASN A 379 5.33 -11.79 -11.14
N ILE A 380 6.44 -11.30 -10.60
CA ILE A 380 7.78 -11.77 -11.00
C ILE A 380 8.10 -13.02 -10.16
N ASN A 381 8.01 -14.19 -10.78
CA ASN A 381 8.27 -15.50 -10.16
C ASN A 381 7.40 -15.81 -8.92
N GLY A 382 6.14 -15.38 -8.89
CA GLY A 382 5.22 -15.55 -7.76
C GLY A 382 5.22 -14.40 -6.76
N VAL A 383 6.09 -13.40 -6.94
CA VAL A 383 6.27 -12.28 -6.01
C VAL A 383 5.78 -10.97 -6.65
N ASP A 384 4.97 -10.23 -5.91
CA ASP A 384 4.56 -8.86 -6.24
C ASP A 384 5.72 -7.89 -5.99
N TYR A 385 6.05 -7.00 -6.92
CA TYR A 385 7.03 -5.91 -6.72
C TYR A 385 6.37 -4.52 -6.64
N THR A 386 5.04 -4.49 -6.57
CA THR A 386 4.24 -3.28 -6.57
C THR A 386 3.87 -2.84 -5.15
N THR A 387 3.47 -1.58 -4.98
CA THR A 387 3.05 -0.98 -3.71
C THR A 387 1.54 -0.98 -3.48
N VAL A 388 1.12 -0.59 -2.27
CA VAL A 388 -0.28 -0.51 -1.86
C VAL A 388 -1.12 0.34 -2.83
N ASN A 389 -2.39 -0.03 -2.99
CA ASN A 389 -3.36 0.81 -3.69
C ASN A 389 -3.64 2.10 -2.91
N ARG A 390 -4.05 3.15 -3.61
CA ARG A 390 -4.34 4.49 -3.05
C ARG A 390 -5.70 5.00 -3.57
N ASN A 391 -6.34 5.91 -2.83
CA ASN A 391 -7.61 6.52 -3.23
C ASN A 391 -7.59 8.04 -3.09
N GLN A 392 -7.69 8.75 -4.22
CA GLN A 392 -7.69 10.21 -4.32
C GLN A 392 -9.05 10.87 -4.00
N HIS A 393 -10.10 10.07 -3.83
CA HIS A 393 -11.47 10.54 -3.68
C HIS A 393 -11.96 10.57 -2.23
N ILE A 394 -11.11 10.30 -1.23
CA ILE A 394 -11.47 10.31 0.19
C ILE A 394 -10.37 10.97 1.04
N PRO A 395 -10.71 11.72 2.11
CA PRO A 395 -12.05 11.95 2.67
C PRO A 395 -12.91 12.99 1.92
N GLN A 396 -12.41 13.52 0.79
CA GLN A 396 -13.17 14.39 -0.12
C GLN A 396 -12.61 14.26 -1.55
N TYR A 397 -13.30 14.81 -2.56
CA TYR A 397 -12.83 14.76 -3.95
C TYR A 397 -11.59 15.65 -4.16
N CYS A 398 -10.51 15.09 -4.70
CA CYS A 398 -9.32 15.83 -5.12
C CYS A 398 -8.73 15.27 -6.43
N GLY A 399 -8.63 16.12 -7.46
CA GLY A 399 -8.09 15.79 -8.79
C GLY A 399 -6.57 15.65 -8.82
N SER A 400 -6.02 14.81 -7.93
CA SER A 400 -4.59 14.64 -7.67
C SER A 400 -4.02 13.35 -8.26
N CYS A 401 -4.65 12.84 -9.33
CA CYS A 401 -4.21 11.66 -10.07
C CYS A 401 -2.77 11.77 -10.55
N TRP A 402 -2.38 12.95 -11.04
CA TRP A 402 -1.02 13.29 -11.43
C TRP A 402 0.01 13.00 -10.33
N ALA A 403 -0.29 13.34 -9.07
CA ALA A 403 0.58 13.08 -7.93
C ALA A 403 0.57 11.60 -7.51
N HIS A 404 -0.59 10.94 -7.60
CA HIS A 404 -0.73 9.51 -7.32
C HIS A 404 0.06 8.65 -8.31
N GLY A 405 -0.11 8.85 -9.62
CA GLY A 405 0.62 8.12 -10.66
C GLY A 405 2.13 8.34 -10.56
N THR A 406 2.56 9.60 -10.37
CA THR A 406 3.98 9.96 -10.16
C THR A 406 4.59 9.22 -8.95
N THR A 407 3.91 9.26 -7.79
CA THR A 407 4.47 8.68 -6.55
C THR A 407 4.41 7.17 -6.53
N SER A 408 3.37 6.56 -7.11
CA SER A 408 3.22 5.10 -7.17
C SER A 408 4.24 4.50 -8.15
N ALA A 409 4.41 5.09 -9.34
CA ALA A 409 5.45 4.71 -10.29
C ALA A 409 6.86 4.81 -9.69
N LEU A 410 7.15 5.89 -8.94
CA LEU A 410 8.43 6.05 -8.24
C LEU A 410 8.61 5.00 -7.13
N ALA A 411 7.57 4.72 -6.35
CA ALA A 411 7.62 3.73 -5.26
C ALA A 411 7.87 2.31 -5.80
N ASP A 412 7.15 1.91 -6.84
CA ASP A 412 7.31 0.60 -7.50
C ASP A 412 8.68 0.48 -8.18
N ARG A 413 9.19 1.56 -8.80
CA ARG A 413 10.58 1.60 -9.30
C ARG A 413 11.62 1.41 -8.19
N ILE A 414 11.43 2.05 -7.03
CA ILE A 414 12.31 1.85 -5.86
C ILE A 414 12.21 0.40 -5.36
N LYS A 415 11.00 -0.15 -5.26
CA LYS A 415 10.74 -1.52 -4.77
C LYS A 415 11.32 -2.59 -5.69
N LEU A 416 11.24 -2.40 -7.00
CA LEU A 416 11.94 -3.19 -8.02
C LEU A 416 13.47 -3.06 -7.91
N ALA A 417 14.01 -1.84 -7.97
CA ALA A 417 15.46 -1.59 -7.94
C ALA A 417 16.13 -2.09 -6.65
N ARG A 418 15.39 -2.12 -5.54
CA ARG A 418 15.82 -2.62 -4.24
C ARG A 418 15.50 -4.10 -3.98
N ASN A 419 14.93 -4.82 -4.96
CA ASN A 419 14.48 -6.21 -4.85
C ASN A 419 13.63 -6.48 -3.58
N ARG A 420 12.63 -5.63 -3.32
CA ARG A 420 11.79 -5.63 -2.09
C ARG A 420 12.57 -5.56 -0.75
N THR A 421 13.86 -5.21 -0.71
CA THR A 421 14.56 -5.12 0.59
C THR A 421 13.91 -4.09 1.50
N PHE A 422 13.76 -4.42 2.78
CA PHE A 422 13.20 -3.53 3.81
C PHE A 422 13.99 -2.21 3.93
N PRO A 423 13.37 -1.06 4.25
CA PRO A 423 11.93 -0.83 4.41
C PRO A 423 11.21 -0.64 3.06
N ASP A 424 9.88 -0.74 3.06
CA ASP A 424 9.07 -0.28 1.93
C ASP A 424 8.99 1.26 1.94
N ILE A 425 9.15 1.89 0.77
CA ILE A 425 9.25 3.35 0.63
C ILE A 425 8.00 3.88 -0.07
N GLN A 426 7.32 4.83 0.56
CA GLN A 426 6.00 5.31 0.12
C GLN A 426 6.03 6.84 -0.02
N PRO A 427 6.48 7.42 -1.14
CA PRO A 427 6.59 8.88 -1.26
C PRO A 427 5.22 9.57 -1.07
N SER A 428 5.22 10.68 -0.32
CA SER A 428 3.98 11.37 0.07
C SER A 428 3.28 12.00 -1.13
N VAL A 429 1.98 11.70 -1.30
CA VAL A 429 1.15 12.40 -2.30
C VAL A 429 0.93 13.86 -1.91
N GLN A 430 0.67 14.11 -0.63
CA GLN A 430 0.24 15.42 -0.14
C GLN A 430 1.32 16.49 -0.33
N VAL A 431 2.61 16.13 -0.17
CA VAL A 431 3.71 17.06 -0.40
C VAL A 431 3.78 17.54 -1.85
N LEU A 432 3.47 16.67 -2.83
CA LEU A 432 3.38 17.12 -4.22
C LEU A 432 2.17 18.06 -4.41
N VAL A 433 0.99 17.67 -3.89
CA VAL A 433 -0.24 18.48 -3.96
C VAL A 433 -0.05 19.89 -3.38
N ASP A 434 0.69 20.01 -2.26
CA ASP A 434 0.91 21.28 -1.57
C ASP A 434 2.03 22.14 -2.19
N CYS A 435 3.00 21.54 -2.90
CA CYS A 435 4.25 22.21 -3.30
C CYS A 435 4.54 22.32 -4.80
N VAL A 436 3.96 21.49 -5.67
CA VAL A 436 4.25 21.57 -7.12
C VAL A 436 3.36 22.62 -7.77
N THR A 437 3.98 23.69 -8.27
CA THR A 437 3.29 24.81 -8.97
C THR A 437 3.79 25.02 -10.41
N LEU A 438 4.80 24.26 -10.83
CA LEU A 438 5.35 24.31 -12.20
C LEU A 438 4.38 23.70 -13.21
N ASN A 439 4.57 24.03 -14.49
CA ASN A 439 3.80 23.55 -15.64
C ASN A 439 2.26 23.69 -15.53
N ASN A 440 1.77 24.70 -14.79
CA ASN A 440 0.34 24.89 -14.50
C ASN A 440 -0.26 23.74 -13.66
N THR A 441 0.52 23.23 -12.69
CA THR A 441 0.03 22.33 -11.64
C THR A 441 -0.68 23.11 -10.53
N HIS A 442 -1.86 22.63 -10.13
CA HIS A 442 -2.77 23.28 -9.20
C HIS A 442 -3.38 22.29 -8.20
N GLY A 443 -2.55 21.42 -7.61
CA GLY A 443 -2.96 20.52 -6.52
C GLY A 443 -4.15 19.61 -6.87
N CYS A 444 -5.26 19.78 -6.16
CA CYS A 444 -6.53 19.08 -6.36
C CYS A 444 -7.32 19.52 -7.60
N GLU A 445 -6.89 20.56 -8.33
CA GLU A 445 -7.51 20.99 -9.60
C GLU A 445 -6.85 20.37 -10.85
N GLY A 446 -5.81 19.56 -10.69
CA GLY A 446 -5.05 18.89 -11.76
C GLY A 446 -3.58 19.30 -11.80
N GLY A 447 -2.75 18.54 -12.53
CA GLY A 447 -1.29 18.73 -12.50
C GLY A 447 -0.50 17.93 -13.53
N ASP A 448 0.81 18.11 -13.49
CA ASP A 448 1.76 17.58 -14.48
C ASP A 448 2.88 16.75 -13.81
N PRO A 449 2.96 15.43 -14.08
CA PRO A 449 4.06 14.57 -13.61
C PRO A 449 5.47 15.03 -14.00
N THR A 450 5.65 15.71 -15.14
CA THR A 450 6.98 16.22 -15.51
C THR A 450 7.45 17.29 -14.52
N ALA A 451 6.57 18.21 -14.13
CA ALA A 451 6.79 19.16 -13.03
C ALA A 451 6.95 18.47 -11.67
N ALA A 452 6.20 17.39 -11.40
CA ALA A 452 6.32 16.62 -10.18
C ALA A 452 7.72 15.96 -10.05
N TYR A 453 8.19 15.27 -11.10
CA TYR A 453 9.55 14.71 -11.10
C TYR A 453 10.63 15.81 -11.11
N SER A 454 10.43 16.93 -11.82
CA SER A 454 11.33 18.10 -11.71
C SER A 454 11.41 18.64 -10.28
N TYR A 455 10.32 18.62 -9.51
CA TYR A 455 10.32 18.99 -8.09
C TYR A 455 11.10 17.97 -7.24
N ILE A 456 10.90 16.66 -7.44
CA ILE A 456 11.58 15.59 -6.70
C ILE A 456 13.09 15.58 -6.98
N LEU A 457 13.51 15.89 -8.22
CA LEU A 457 14.92 16.07 -8.58
C LEU A 457 15.57 17.24 -7.82
N GLN A 458 14.87 18.37 -7.70
CA GLN A 458 15.40 19.61 -7.13
C GLN A 458 15.34 19.65 -5.59
N ASN A 459 14.29 19.08 -5.00
CA ASN A 459 13.97 19.24 -3.57
C ASN A 459 13.93 17.90 -2.82
N GLY A 460 13.68 16.79 -3.51
CA GLY A 460 13.23 15.53 -2.91
C GLY A 460 11.79 15.60 -2.40
N ILE A 461 11.24 14.47 -1.98
CA ILE A 461 9.99 14.39 -1.20
C ILE A 461 10.13 13.35 -0.06
N PRO A 462 9.50 13.57 1.09
CA PRO A 462 9.50 12.59 2.18
C PRO A 462 8.51 11.45 1.92
N ASP A 463 8.56 10.45 2.80
CA ASP A 463 7.56 9.39 2.91
C ASP A 463 6.16 9.95 3.32
N GLU A 464 5.11 9.27 2.92
CA GLU A 464 3.69 9.50 3.23
C GLU A 464 3.45 9.74 4.73
N THR A 465 4.25 9.12 5.59
CA THR A 465 4.16 9.28 7.05
C THR A 465 4.74 10.58 7.63
N CYS A 466 5.26 11.47 6.77
CA CYS A 466 5.50 12.87 7.12
C CYS A 466 4.22 13.72 7.07
N THR A 467 3.39 13.48 6.05
CA THR A 467 2.07 14.08 5.84
C THR A 467 1.21 13.08 5.06
N ASN A 468 0.29 12.41 5.75
CA ASN A 468 -0.70 11.53 5.12
C ASN A 468 -1.54 12.33 4.13
N TYR A 469 -2.03 11.67 3.08
CA TYR A 469 -2.92 12.25 2.09
C TYR A 469 -4.25 12.75 2.67
N LEU A 470 -4.58 14.02 2.41
CA LEU A 470 -5.72 14.73 3.00
C LEU A 470 -6.80 15.13 1.97
N ALA A 471 -6.61 14.76 0.70
CA ALA A 471 -7.48 15.11 -0.43
C ALA A 471 -7.85 16.61 -0.53
N LYS A 472 -6.92 17.51 -0.18
CA LYS A 472 -7.14 18.97 -0.23
C LYS A 472 -5.85 19.70 -0.54
N ASP A 473 -5.98 20.92 -1.05
CA ASP A 473 -4.84 21.84 -1.19
C ASP A 473 -4.44 22.41 0.18
N GLN A 474 -3.14 22.43 0.48
CA GLN A 474 -2.56 23.25 1.55
C GLN A 474 -1.43 24.12 0.98
N THR A 475 -0.89 25.03 1.79
CA THR A 475 0.29 25.82 1.41
C THR A 475 1.58 25.03 1.60
N CYS A 476 2.50 25.07 0.62
CA CYS A 476 3.85 24.54 0.80
C CYS A 476 4.57 25.25 1.95
N THR A 477 4.66 24.58 3.10
CA THR A 477 5.29 25.07 4.32
C THR A 477 5.92 23.88 5.06
N PRO A 478 6.95 24.06 5.91
CA PRO A 478 7.62 22.94 6.56
C PRO A 478 6.69 21.97 7.31
N ILE A 479 5.64 22.49 7.97
CA ILE A 479 4.63 21.68 8.69
C ILE A 479 3.63 20.95 7.75
N ASN A 480 3.56 21.33 6.48
CA ASN A 480 2.78 20.61 5.47
C ASN A 480 3.66 19.64 4.67
N THR A 481 4.96 19.96 4.51
CA THR A 481 5.97 19.02 3.98
C THR A 481 6.20 17.84 4.93
N CYS A 482 6.37 18.08 6.23
CA CYS A 482 6.47 17.01 7.23
C CYS A 482 6.14 17.50 8.64
N ARG A 483 5.28 16.78 9.36
CA ARG A 483 4.88 17.11 10.73
C ARG A 483 4.89 15.93 11.69
N THR A 484 4.88 16.26 12.97
CA THR A 484 4.47 15.37 14.07
C THR A 484 3.55 16.14 15.00
N CYS A 485 2.69 15.46 15.76
CA CYS A 485 1.79 16.10 16.72
C CYS A 485 1.80 15.40 18.07
N SER A 486 1.91 16.18 19.14
CA SER A 486 1.54 15.80 20.50
C SER A 486 0.05 16.11 20.75
N PRO A 487 -0.55 15.68 21.88
CA PRO A 487 -1.94 16.02 22.21
C PRO A 487 -2.24 17.53 22.17
N ASP A 488 -1.24 18.36 22.52
CA ASP A 488 -1.39 19.82 22.65
C ASP A 488 -1.03 20.61 21.38
N SER A 489 -0.26 20.03 20.45
CA SER A 489 0.32 20.80 19.32
C SER A 489 0.85 19.94 18.18
N CYS A 490 0.87 20.50 16.97
CA CYS A 490 1.65 19.98 15.84
C CYS A 490 2.88 20.83 15.57
N SER A 491 3.99 20.22 15.18
CA SER A 491 5.25 20.88 14.83
C SER A 491 5.82 20.36 13.50
N ALA A 492 6.59 21.21 12.82
CA ALA A 492 7.30 20.83 11.60
C ALA A 492 8.53 19.97 11.94
N VAL A 493 8.81 18.97 11.10
CA VAL A 493 10.05 18.20 11.17
C VAL A 493 11.17 18.97 10.49
N ALA A 494 12.24 19.28 11.23
CA ALA A 494 13.31 20.16 10.76
C ALA A 494 14.20 19.57 9.64
N SER A 495 14.35 18.23 9.63
CA SER A 495 15.17 17.51 8.65
C SER A 495 14.58 16.12 8.37
N PRO A 496 13.45 16.02 7.64
CA PRO A 496 12.83 14.74 7.32
C PRO A 496 13.71 13.93 6.35
N PRO A 497 13.70 12.59 6.40
CA PRO A 497 14.33 11.76 5.37
C PRO A 497 13.62 11.97 4.02
N LEU A 498 14.39 12.29 2.97
CA LEU A 498 13.88 12.58 1.62
C LEU A 498 14.28 11.51 0.60
N VAL A 499 13.38 11.21 -0.32
CA VAL A 499 13.60 10.44 -1.55
C VAL A 499 13.93 11.42 -2.67
N HIS A 500 15.04 11.20 -3.35
CA HIS A 500 15.46 11.97 -4.54
C HIS A 500 15.47 11.07 -5.80
N ILE A 501 15.58 11.71 -6.96
CA ILE A 501 15.78 11.04 -8.25
C ILE A 501 17.01 11.61 -8.95
N LYS A 502 17.65 10.79 -9.77
CA LYS A 502 18.84 11.17 -10.57
C LYS A 502 18.47 11.78 -11.92
N GLU A 503 17.41 11.27 -12.53
CA GLU A 503 16.94 11.68 -13.85
C GLU A 503 15.44 11.40 -14.01
N HIS A 504 14.82 12.16 -14.91
CA HIS A 504 13.43 11.97 -15.32
C HIS A 504 13.22 12.48 -16.73
N GLY A 505 12.17 11.99 -17.38
CA GLY A 505 11.76 12.52 -18.67
C GLY A 505 10.44 11.95 -19.16
N GLN A 506 10.10 12.31 -20.38
CA GLN A 506 8.89 11.88 -21.05
C GLN A 506 9.15 10.69 -21.99
N ILE A 507 8.11 9.91 -22.30
CA ILE A 507 8.13 8.83 -23.28
C ILE A 507 6.75 8.62 -23.91
N SER A 508 6.70 8.08 -25.12
CA SER A 508 5.47 7.84 -25.87
C SER A 508 5.66 6.77 -26.95
N GLY A 509 4.55 6.15 -27.37
CA GLY A 509 4.52 5.04 -28.31
C GLY A 509 4.84 3.68 -27.67
N ALA A 510 4.06 2.66 -28.02
CA ALA A 510 4.00 1.41 -27.26
C ALA A 510 5.34 0.68 -27.08
N GLU A 511 6.18 0.64 -28.11
CA GLU A 511 7.46 -0.09 -28.05
C GLU A 511 8.50 0.66 -27.20
N ASN A 512 8.45 1.99 -27.17
CA ASN A 512 9.29 2.81 -26.30
C ASN A 512 8.90 2.63 -24.83
N MET A 513 7.59 2.66 -24.56
CA MET A 513 7.02 2.40 -23.22
C MET A 513 7.36 0.99 -22.74
N ARG A 514 7.23 -0.04 -23.59
CA ARG A 514 7.64 -1.42 -23.28
C ARG A 514 9.12 -1.52 -22.91
N ALA A 515 10.00 -0.89 -23.67
CA ALA A 515 11.44 -0.86 -23.37
C ALA A 515 11.75 -0.14 -22.04
N GLU A 516 11.07 0.98 -21.75
CA GLU A 516 11.22 1.71 -20.49
C GLU A 516 10.73 0.91 -19.28
N ILE A 517 9.53 0.34 -19.36
CA ILE A 517 8.92 -0.45 -18.29
C ILE A 517 9.76 -1.70 -17.98
N PHE A 518 10.23 -2.41 -19.01
CA PHE A 518 11.05 -3.60 -18.84
C PHE A 518 12.45 -3.31 -18.30
N ALA A 519 13.08 -2.20 -18.72
CA ALA A 519 14.44 -1.86 -18.30
C ALA A 519 14.53 -1.10 -16.97
N ARG A 520 13.53 -0.27 -16.64
CA ARG A 520 13.60 0.70 -15.53
C ARG A 520 12.34 0.75 -14.65
N GLY A 521 11.30 -0.04 -14.93
CA GLY A 521 10.08 -0.16 -14.11
C GLY A 521 8.93 0.78 -14.50
N PRO A 522 7.83 0.82 -13.72
CA PRO A 522 6.58 1.49 -14.08
C PRO A 522 6.69 2.97 -14.47
N ILE A 523 5.72 3.47 -15.23
CA ILE A 523 5.68 4.86 -15.73
C ILE A 523 4.32 5.50 -15.42
N ALA A 524 4.30 6.80 -15.15
CA ALA A 524 3.05 7.56 -15.12
C ALA A 524 2.60 7.81 -16.57
N CYS A 525 1.31 7.68 -16.89
CA CYS A 525 0.77 8.03 -18.20
C CYS A 525 -0.56 8.77 -18.09
N THR A 526 -0.77 9.77 -18.95
CA THR A 526 -2.07 10.42 -19.11
C THR A 526 -3.05 9.49 -19.81
N VAL A 527 -4.33 9.55 -19.44
CA VAL A 527 -5.42 8.83 -20.10
C VAL A 527 -6.68 9.71 -20.16
N ALA A 528 -7.55 9.47 -21.14
CA ALA A 528 -8.88 10.11 -21.23
C ALA A 528 -9.94 9.27 -20.51
N VAL A 529 -10.71 9.85 -19.58
CA VAL A 529 -11.76 9.11 -18.84
C VAL A 529 -13.09 9.18 -19.58
N THR A 530 -13.45 8.10 -20.29
CA THR A 530 -14.81 7.92 -20.80
C THR A 530 -15.72 7.30 -19.73
N PRO A 531 -17.05 7.46 -19.81
CA PRO A 531 -17.98 6.80 -18.87
C PRO A 531 -17.87 5.26 -18.85
N ALA A 532 -17.37 4.66 -19.93
CA ALA A 532 -17.12 3.22 -20.00
C ALA A 532 -15.86 2.81 -19.23
N PHE A 533 -14.82 3.65 -19.22
CA PHE A 533 -13.64 3.46 -18.36
C PHE A 533 -13.95 3.81 -16.90
N GLU A 534 -14.77 4.84 -16.66
CA GLU A 534 -15.27 5.19 -15.32
C GLU A 534 -15.95 3.97 -14.68
N ALA A 535 -16.85 3.28 -15.40
CA ALA A 535 -17.55 2.08 -14.97
C ALA A 535 -16.80 0.74 -15.22
N TYR A 536 -15.47 0.76 -15.41
CA TYR A 536 -14.68 -0.44 -15.66
C TYR A 536 -14.66 -1.41 -14.46
N SER A 537 -14.93 -2.69 -14.73
CA SER A 537 -15.01 -3.77 -13.73
C SER A 537 -14.17 -5.01 -14.05
N GLY A 538 -13.41 -5.02 -15.16
CA GLY A 538 -12.50 -6.12 -15.50
C GLY A 538 -12.38 -6.42 -16.99
N GLY A 539 -11.42 -7.28 -17.34
CA GLY A 539 -11.15 -7.68 -18.72
C GLY A 539 -10.21 -6.71 -19.46
N ILE A 540 -10.02 -6.92 -20.77
CA ILE A 540 -9.17 -6.03 -21.58
C ILE A 540 -10.06 -4.94 -22.17
N PHE A 541 -9.95 -3.74 -21.60
CA PHE A 541 -10.69 -2.57 -22.03
C PHE A 541 -10.27 -2.08 -23.43
N ASN A 542 -11.25 -1.64 -24.21
CA ASN A 542 -11.06 -1.13 -25.57
C ASN A 542 -12.17 -0.12 -25.89
N ASP A 543 -11.89 1.17 -25.70
CA ASP A 543 -12.84 2.23 -26.02
C ASP A 543 -12.93 2.46 -27.54
N THR A 544 -14.16 2.50 -28.06
CA THR A 544 -14.43 2.68 -29.50
C THR A 544 -14.94 4.09 -29.85
N THR A 545 -14.92 5.03 -28.91
CA THR A 545 -15.40 6.41 -29.14
C THR A 545 -14.35 7.33 -29.78
N GLY A 546 -13.08 6.91 -29.78
CA GLY A 546 -11.96 7.74 -30.26
C GLY A 546 -11.57 8.86 -29.28
N ALA A 547 -11.87 8.71 -28.00
CA ALA A 547 -11.50 9.67 -26.97
C ALA A 547 -9.97 9.74 -26.78
N HIS A 548 -9.41 10.94 -27.01
CA HIS A 548 -8.02 11.29 -26.71
C HIS A 548 -7.92 12.64 -25.96
N SER A 549 -9.00 13.03 -25.27
CA SER A 549 -9.02 14.19 -24.37
C SER A 549 -8.34 13.82 -23.05
N LEU A 550 -7.01 13.86 -23.04
CA LEU A 550 -6.19 13.49 -21.89
C LEU A 550 -6.53 14.35 -20.67
N ASP A 551 -7.10 13.73 -19.64
CA ASP A 551 -7.75 14.44 -18.53
C ASP A 551 -7.58 13.78 -17.15
N HIS A 552 -7.02 12.56 -17.11
CA HIS A 552 -6.61 11.84 -15.91
C HIS A 552 -5.18 11.30 -16.06
N GLU A 553 -4.56 10.88 -14.96
CA GLU A 553 -3.22 10.28 -14.95
C GLU A 553 -3.27 8.97 -14.17
N ILE A 554 -2.65 7.93 -14.72
CA ILE A 554 -2.56 6.58 -14.17
C ILE A 554 -1.10 6.14 -14.13
N GLU A 555 -0.85 4.94 -13.64
CA GLU A 555 0.47 4.30 -13.75
C GLU A 555 0.37 3.07 -14.66
N VAL A 556 1.24 2.95 -15.66
CA VAL A 556 1.42 1.74 -16.47
C VAL A 556 2.58 0.94 -15.89
N VAL A 557 2.26 -0.21 -15.32
CA VAL A 557 3.18 -1.06 -14.54
C VAL A 557 3.78 -2.18 -15.38
N GLY A 558 3.02 -2.69 -16.34
CA GLY A 558 3.40 -3.86 -17.13
C GLY A 558 2.59 -3.98 -18.41
N PHE A 559 2.77 -5.10 -19.10
CA PHE A 559 2.09 -5.41 -20.36
C PHE A 559 1.99 -6.91 -20.56
N GLY A 560 1.05 -7.35 -21.40
CA GLY A 560 0.88 -8.75 -21.75
C GLY A 560 0.28 -8.94 -23.15
N VAL A 561 -0.01 -10.21 -23.43
CA VAL A 561 -0.83 -10.67 -24.54
C VAL A 561 -1.80 -11.71 -23.98
N ASP A 562 -3.07 -11.63 -24.37
CA ASP A 562 -4.10 -12.56 -23.94
C ASP A 562 -4.01 -13.89 -24.70
N GLU A 563 -3.84 -15.00 -23.98
CA GLU A 563 -3.62 -16.34 -24.58
C GLU A 563 -4.82 -16.87 -25.39
N GLN A 564 -6.02 -16.28 -25.25
CA GLN A 564 -7.23 -16.74 -25.94
C GLN A 564 -7.55 -15.93 -27.19
N THR A 565 -7.21 -14.64 -27.20
CA THR A 565 -7.56 -13.69 -28.27
C THR A 565 -6.35 -13.12 -29.02
N ASP A 566 -5.12 -13.41 -28.58
CA ASP A 566 -3.86 -12.80 -29.03
C ASP A 566 -3.85 -11.26 -28.87
N THR A 567 -4.73 -10.71 -28.02
CA THR A 567 -4.87 -9.26 -27.81
C THR A 567 -3.72 -8.75 -26.93
N PRO A 568 -2.84 -7.85 -27.43
CA PRO A 568 -1.85 -7.21 -26.58
C PRO A 568 -2.50 -6.18 -25.66
N TYR A 569 -2.08 -6.12 -24.39
CA TYR A 569 -2.62 -5.18 -23.40
C TYR A 569 -1.54 -4.54 -22.53
N TRP A 570 -1.88 -3.37 -21.98
CA TRP A 570 -1.21 -2.73 -20.85
C TRP A 570 -1.81 -3.18 -19.52
N ILE A 571 -1.00 -3.15 -18.46
CA ILE A 571 -1.42 -3.35 -17.08
C ILE A 571 -1.24 -2.00 -16.37
N GLY A 572 -2.33 -1.44 -15.87
CA GLY A 572 -2.31 -0.15 -15.19
C GLY A 572 -2.89 -0.18 -13.76
N ARG A 573 -2.32 0.65 -12.87
CA ARG A 573 -2.87 0.99 -11.55
C ARG A 573 -3.63 2.31 -11.67
N ASN A 574 -4.79 2.41 -11.02
CA ASN A 574 -5.59 3.62 -10.90
C ASN A 574 -5.66 4.08 -9.43
N SER A 575 -5.99 5.35 -9.20
CA SER A 575 -5.98 6.02 -7.88
C SER A 575 -7.39 6.15 -7.27
N TRP A 576 -8.31 5.23 -7.59
CA TRP A 576 -9.73 5.31 -7.21
C TRP A 576 -10.18 4.24 -6.19
N GLY A 577 -9.22 3.54 -5.57
CA GLY A 577 -9.46 2.54 -4.52
C GLY A 577 -9.78 1.11 -5.01
N THR A 578 -9.70 0.14 -4.10
CA THR A 578 -9.75 -1.30 -4.44
C THR A 578 -11.11 -1.83 -4.89
N TYR A 579 -12.19 -1.07 -4.72
CA TYR A 579 -13.55 -1.42 -5.17
C TYR A 579 -13.80 -1.10 -6.67
N TRP A 580 -12.86 -0.43 -7.33
CA TRP A 580 -12.91 -0.09 -8.75
C TRP A 580 -12.05 -1.06 -9.58
N GLY A 581 -12.52 -1.48 -10.76
CA GLY A 581 -11.73 -2.33 -11.66
C GLY A 581 -11.20 -3.62 -11.04
N GLU A 582 -10.05 -4.09 -11.51
CA GLU A 582 -9.37 -5.32 -11.05
C GLU A 582 -8.61 -5.06 -9.74
N THR A 583 -9.32 -4.71 -8.66
CA THR A 583 -8.77 -4.35 -7.33
C THR A 583 -8.03 -3.01 -7.29
N GLY A 584 -8.52 -2.00 -8.01
CA GLY A 584 -7.84 -0.72 -8.24
C GLY A 584 -7.01 -0.68 -9.54
N TRP A 585 -6.97 -1.78 -10.29
CA TRP A 585 -6.16 -1.96 -11.49
C TRP A 585 -7.02 -2.14 -12.74
N PHE A 586 -6.42 -2.06 -13.92
CA PHE A 586 -7.09 -2.31 -15.19
C PHE A 586 -6.16 -2.92 -16.24
N ARG A 587 -6.76 -3.52 -17.26
CA ARG A 587 -6.09 -3.89 -18.51
C ARG A 587 -6.74 -3.16 -19.67
N ILE A 588 -5.94 -2.66 -20.60
CA ILE A 588 -6.40 -1.90 -21.78
C ILE A 588 -5.59 -2.30 -23.01
N VAL A 589 -6.22 -2.34 -24.19
CA VAL A 589 -5.57 -2.76 -25.44
C VAL A 589 -4.35 -1.88 -25.81
N ARG A 590 -3.26 -2.53 -26.19
CA ARG A 590 -1.95 -1.94 -26.51
C ARG A 590 -1.69 -1.86 -28.02
N GLY A 591 -0.90 -0.88 -28.45
CA GLY A 591 -0.46 -0.68 -29.83
C GLY A 591 -1.41 0.14 -30.70
N VAL A 592 -2.54 0.57 -30.14
CA VAL A 592 -3.57 1.39 -30.82
C VAL A 592 -3.83 2.73 -30.11
N ASN A 593 -3.00 3.10 -29.12
CA ASN A 593 -3.13 4.31 -28.31
C ASN A 593 -4.54 4.53 -27.72
N ASN A 594 -5.18 3.46 -27.23
CA ASN A 594 -6.55 3.53 -26.72
C ASN A 594 -6.65 4.50 -25.52
N LEU A 595 -7.71 5.32 -25.48
CA LEU A 595 -7.86 6.46 -24.57
C LEU A 595 -6.69 7.47 -24.55
N GLY A 596 -5.77 7.41 -25.51
CA GLY A 596 -4.55 8.23 -25.53
C GLY A 596 -3.44 7.77 -24.56
N ILE A 597 -3.54 6.56 -23.97
CA ILE A 597 -2.61 6.06 -22.94
C ILE A 597 -1.15 5.93 -23.40
N GLU A 598 -0.89 5.92 -24.72
CA GLU A 598 0.44 5.80 -25.32
C GLU A 598 0.98 7.15 -25.83
N ALA A 599 0.23 8.25 -25.65
CA ALA A 599 0.57 9.57 -26.18
C ALA A 599 1.57 10.32 -25.30
N ASN A 600 1.31 10.42 -23.99
CA ASN A 600 2.17 11.12 -23.03
C ASN A 600 2.36 10.27 -21.77
N CYS A 601 3.60 9.90 -21.48
CA CYS A 601 4.00 9.27 -20.23
C CYS A 601 5.26 9.93 -19.65
N ASP A 602 5.43 9.84 -18.34
CA ASP A 602 6.60 10.30 -17.59
C ASP A 602 7.25 9.17 -16.79
N TRP A 603 8.58 9.20 -16.71
CA TRP A 603 9.40 8.22 -16.01
C TRP A 603 10.48 8.93 -15.19
N ALA A 604 10.91 8.30 -14.10
CA ALA A 604 12.01 8.78 -13.26
C ALA A 604 12.92 7.62 -12.81
N VAL A 605 14.16 7.92 -12.47
CA VAL A 605 15.13 6.95 -11.94
C VAL A 605 15.57 7.40 -10.56
N TRP A 606 15.25 6.61 -9.54
CA TRP A 606 15.76 6.78 -8.17
C TRP A 606 17.29 6.87 -8.17
N ASP A 607 17.85 7.71 -7.32
CA ASP A 607 19.29 7.95 -7.25
C ASP A 607 20.12 6.79 -6.68
N GLY A 608 19.46 5.81 -6.06
CA GLY A 608 20.08 4.67 -5.39
C GLY A 608 20.42 4.94 -3.92
N VAL A 609 20.10 6.12 -3.40
CA VAL A 609 20.37 6.53 -2.02
C VAL A 609 19.09 6.35 -1.20
N LEU A 610 19.18 5.56 -0.12
CA LEU A 610 18.07 5.49 0.84
C LEU A 610 17.98 6.81 1.61
N PRO A 611 16.75 7.29 1.94
CA PRO A 611 16.59 8.38 2.88
C PRO A 611 17.34 8.09 4.18
N ALA A 612 17.83 9.13 4.86
CA ALA A 612 18.82 9.03 5.94
C ALA A 612 18.27 8.50 7.29
N TYR A 613 17.67 7.30 7.27
CA TYR A 613 17.27 6.55 8.45
C TYR A 613 18.48 5.90 9.14
N HIS A 614 18.45 5.80 10.46
CA HIS A 614 19.41 4.98 11.23
C HIS A 614 19.06 3.48 11.12
N LEU A 615 19.20 2.88 9.94
CA LEU A 615 18.78 1.49 9.67
C LEU A 615 19.35 0.48 10.69
N PRO A 616 18.59 -0.58 11.06
CA PRO A 616 19.10 -1.62 11.94
C PRO A 616 20.36 -2.26 11.35
N SER A 617 21.39 -2.44 12.18
CA SER A 617 22.72 -2.86 11.75
C SER A 617 22.76 -4.30 11.21
N GLN A 618 22.52 -4.48 9.90
CA GLN A 618 22.58 -5.79 9.22
C GLN A 618 24.00 -6.39 9.10
N HIS A 619 25.03 -5.65 9.50
CA HIS A 619 26.42 -6.10 9.44
C HIS A 619 26.76 -7.11 10.56
N HIS A 620 26.40 -8.39 10.37
CA HIS A 620 27.19 -9.53 10.91
C HIS A 620 27.00 -10.90 10.24
N GLN A 621 25.98 -11.12 9.39
CA GLN A 621 25.73 -12.46 8.79
C GLN A 621 26.67 -12.86 7.63
N ALA A 622 27.56 -11.99 7.15
CA ALA A 622 28.44 -12.28 6.01
C ALA A 622 29.79 -12.96 6.38
N ASP A 623 30.42 -12.57 7.49
CA ASP A 623 31.85 -12.86 7.74
C ASP A 623 32.14 -14.17 8.51
N ILE A 624 31.11 -14.86 9.03
CA ILE A 624 31.26 -16.14 9.74
C ILE A 624 31.91 -17.23 8.84
N SER A 625 31.90 -17.04 7.52
CA SER A 625 32.55 -17.94 6.55
C SER A 625 34.06 -17.74 6.36
N ARG A 626 34.68 -16.66 6.86
CA ARG A 626 36.08 -16.29 6.51
C ARG A 626 36.90 -15.66 7.65
N GLY A 627 37.10 -16.36 8.77
CA GLY A 627 37.99 -15.84 9.83
C GLY A 627 38.42 -16.82 10.92
N ARG A 628 39.37 -17.73 10.64
CA ARG A 628 40.14 -18.40 11.71
C ARG A 628 41.35 -17.57 12.13
N ASP A 629 41.64 -17.61 13.43
CA ASP A 629 42.88 -17.21 14.10
C ASP A 629 43.44 -15.79 13.85
N LYS A 630 43.24 -14.92 14.85
CA LYS A 630 44.35 -14.32 15.64
C LYS A 630 43.85 -13.53 16.87
N GLN A 631 44.23 -13.98 18.07
CA GLN A 631 44.16 -13.15 19.28
C GLN A 631 45.34 -12.15 19.34
N PRO A 632 45.10 -10.88 19.68
CA PRO A 632 46.11 -9.99 20.26
C PRO A 632 46.17 -10.16 21.79
N ARG A 633 47.38 -10.20 22.36
CA ARG A 633 47.59 -10.34 23.82
C ARG A 633 47.37 -9.02 24.57
N ARG A 634 46.81 -9.10 25.79
CA ARG A 634 46.76 -8.00 26.77
C ARG A 634 48.15 -7.40 27.04
N ARG A 635 48.22 -6.09 27.28
CA ARG A 635 49.25 -5.43 28.11
C ARG A 635 48.59 -4.42 29.06
N TYR A 636 49.13 -4.31 30.27
CA TYR A 636 48.68 -3.39 31.32
C TYR A 636 49.67 -2.23 31.48
N ALA A 637 49.14 -1.00 31.60
CA ALA A 637 49.75 0.16 32.25
C ALA A 637 48.71 1.30 32.34
N SER A 638 48.64 2.22 33.30
CA SER A 638 48.79 2.21 34.76
C SER A 638 48.82 3.68 35.24
N ALA A 639 47.67 4.22 35.66
CA ALA A 639 47.44 5.36 36.59
C ALA A 639 48.14 6.74 36.42
N GLY A 640 47.36 7.83 36.59
CA GLY A 640 47.85 9.22 36.73
C GLY A 640 46.84 10.30 36.26
N ARG A 641 45.71 10.58 36.94
CA ARG A 641 45.45 11.45 38.12
C ARG A 641 45.63 12.99 37.91
N ARG A 642 44.55 13.76 38.19
CA ARG A 642 44.45 15.23 38.47
C ARG A 642 44.55 16.18 37.24
N THR A 643 43.91 17.36 37.17
CA THR A 643 42.86 18.02 38.03
C THR A 643 42.10 19.12 37.25
N ASP A 644 40.82 19.28 37.59
CA ASP A 644 39.97 20.51 37.68
C ASP A 644 40.12 21.78 36.79
N GLN A 645 38.94 22.17 36.27
CA GLN A 645 38.29 23.51 36.31
C GLN A 645 38.55 24.66 35.31
N GLN A 646 37.39 25.19 34.82
CA GLN A 646 37.02 26.60 34.58
C GLN A 646 37.64 27.38 33.38
N VAL A 647 36.99 28.40 32.76
CA VAL A 647 35.56 28.76 32.51
C VAL A 647 35.50 30.03 31.60
N ARG A 648 34.37 30.35 30.90
CA ARG A 648 34.12 31.55 30.03
C ARG A 648 34.98 31.60 28.71
N THR A 649 34.65 32.31 27.63
CA THR A 649 33.44 33.05 27.13
C THR A 649 33.49 33.11 25.58
N ALA A 650 32.46 33.65 24.90
CA ALA A 650 32.25 33.51 23.45
C ALA A 650 32.56 34.75 22.57
N THR A 651 32.80 34.50 21.26
CA THR A 651 32.63 35.42 20.08
C THR A 651 33.52 36.68 19.98
N PRO A 652 33.62 37.37 18.80
CA PRO A 652 33.06 37.11 17.45
C PRO A 652 34.10 37.08 16.28
N PHE A 653 33.60 37.10 15.03
CA PHE A 653 34.29 37.24 13.73
C PHE A 653 35.25 38.46 13.61
N PRO A 654 36.13 38.46 12.58
CA PRO A 654 35.84 39.35 11.45
C PRO A 654 35.92 38.69 10.06
N SER A 655 35.33 39.36 9.06
CA SER A 655 35.39 39.02 7.63
C SER A 655 36.48 39.83 6.89
N LEU A 656 36.86 39.39 5.69
CA LEU A 656 37.60 40.21 4.71
C LEU A 656 37.26 39.78 3.27
N SER A 657 37.34 40.72 2.34
CA SER A 657 36.99 40.52 0.92
C SER A 657 37.79 41.46 0.01
N ARG A 658 38.07 41.00 -1.24
CA ARG A 658 38.20 41.74 -2.52
C ARG A 658 39.16 41.07 -3.52
N ASP A 659 38.67 40.91 -4.75
CA ASP A 659 39.15 41.52 -6.01
C ASP A 659 40.68 41.66 -6.25
N ALA A 660 41.25 41.39 -7.45
CA ALA A 660 40.72 40.82 -8.70
C ALA A 660 41.87 40.52 -9.70
N SER A 661 41.51 40.19 -10.96
CA SER A 661 42.29 40.23 -12.22
C SER A 661 42.73 38.90 -12.86
N SER A 662 42.90 38.96 -14.19
CA SER A 662 43.18 37.87 -15.15
C SER A 662 43.78 38.55 -16.41
N PRO A 663 44.59 37.87 -17.26
CA PRO A 663 44.01 37.00 -18.30
C PRO A 663 44.85 35.79 -18.81
N ALA A 664 44.12 34.79 -19.33
CA ALA A 664 44.37 33.96 -20.52
C ALA A 664 45.76 33.34 -20.82
N ALA A 665 45.81 32.00 -20.81
CA ALA A 665 46.53 31.20 -21.81
C ALA A 665 45.84 29.83 -22.02
N SER A 666 45.82 29.34 -23.27
CA SER A 666 45.38 28.02 -23.75
C SER A 666 45.97 27.85 -25.17
N PRO A 667 46.33 26.65 -25.67
CA PRO A 667 45.51 25.42 -25.60
C PRO A 667 46.28 24.08 -25.45
N THR A 668 45.56 22.98 -25.22
CA THR A 668 45.46 21.80 -26.14
C THR A 668 44.73 20.61 -25.48
N THR A 669 44.09 19.78 -26.29
CA THR A 669 43.49 18.48 -25.93
C THR A 669 44.47 17.33 -26.20
N PRO A 670 44.13 16.12 -25.72
CA PRO A 670 44.07 15.00 -26.67
C PRO A 670 42.68 14.34 -26.72
N SER A 671 42.43 13.61 -27.80
CA SER A 671 41.24 12.78 -28.04
C SER A 671 41.65 11.36 -28.47
N PRO A 672 40.73 10.38 -28.51
CA PRO A 672 41.06 8.98 -28.25
C PRO A 672 41.48 8.16 -29.48
N TRP A 673 42.12 7.02 -29.23
CA TRP A 673 42.21 5.88 -30.16
C TRP A 673 41.84 4.56 -29.47
N PRO A 674 41.35 3.54 -30.22
CA PRO A 674 40.57 2.43 -29.68
C PRO A 674 41.33 1.10 -29.67
N LEU A 675 40.64 0.01 -29.29
CA LEU A 675 40.73 -1.27 -29.99
C LEU A 675 39.39 -2.04 -29.90
N GLN A 676 39.28 -3.14 -30.65
CA GLN A 676 38.02 -3.83 -30.97
C GLN A 676 37.90 -5.21 -30.27
N PRO A 677 36.77 -5.95 -30.39
CA PRO A 677 36.40 -6.99 -29.42
C PRO A 677 37.10 -8.34 -29.64
N GLU A 678 37.26 -9.10 -28.55
CA GLU A 678 37.54 -10.54 -28.61
C GLU A 678 36.25 -11.37 -28.55
N GLY A 679 36.29 -12.53 -29.23
CA GLY A 679 35.22 -13.53 -29.21
C GLY A 679 35.25 -14.45 -27.98
N PRO A 680 34.41 -15.49 -27.93
CA PRO A 680 34.24 -16.31 -26.74
C PRO A 680 35.49 -17.15 -26.42
N ALA A 681 36.04 -16.97 -25.21
CA ALA A 681 37.09 -17.82 -24.69
C ALA A 681 36.57 -19.26 -24.47
N SER A 682 37.36 -20.25 -24.93
CA SER A 682 37.06 -21.68 -24.79
C SER A 682 36.77 -22.07 -23.34
N ALA A 683 35.73 -22.87 -23.13
CA ALA A 683 35.47 -23.47 -21.83
C ALA A 683 36.66 -24.34 -21.37
N ALA A 684 37.10 -24.15 -20.13
CA ALA A 684 38.04 -25.06 -19.49
C ALA A 684 37.30 -26.29 -18.97
N VAL A 685 37.86 -27.49 -19.19
CA VAL A 685 37.23 -28.77 -18.82
C VAL A 685 37.21 -28.94 -17.30
N PRO A 686 36.03 -29.13 -16.66
CA PRO A 686 35.97 -29.52 -15.26
C PRO A 686 36.43 -30.99 -15.09
N PRO A 687 37.09 -31.35 -13.97
CA PRO A 687 37.49 -32.73 -13.73
C PRO A 687 36.27 -33.65 -13.62
N SER A 688 36.38 -34.86 -14.17
CA SER A 688 35.29 -35.84 -14.23
C SER A 688 34.83 -36.27 -12.83
N PRO A 689 33.52 -36.49 -12.60
CA PRO A 689 33.04 -37.09 -11.36
C PRO A 689 33.50 -38.56 -11.25
N PRO A 690 33.66 -39.10 -10.02
CA PRO A 690 33.95 -40.52 -9.82
C PRO A 690 32.76 -41.39 -10.26
N ALA A 691 33.07 -42.59 -10.76
CA ALA A 691 32.07 -43.55 -11.25
C ALA A 691 31.17 -44.09 -10.11
N PRO A 692 29.91 -44.48 -10.41
CA PRO A 692 28.99 -44.98 -9.40
C PRO A 692 29.42 -46.34 -8.83
N VAL A 693 29.47 -46.44 -7.50
CA VAL A 693 29.71 -47.69 -6.78
C VAL A 693 28.40 -48.48 -6.66
N SER A 694 28.43 -49.77 -7.00
CA SER A 694 27.27 -50.67 -6.93
C SER A 694 26.86 -50.99 -5.48
N PRO A 695 25.57 -51.25 -5.21
CA PRO A 695 25.11 -51.57 -3.86
C PRO A 695 25.52 -52.99 -3.42
N PRO A 696 25.96 -53.21 -2.16
CA PRO A 696 26.08 -54.53 -1.57
C PRO A 696 24.70 -55.12 -1.18
N PRO A 697 24.57 -56.44 -1.01
CA PRO A 697 23.27 -57.13 -1.01
C PRO A 697 22.60 -57.23 0.39
N SER A 698 21.28 -57.46 0.36
CA SER A 698 20.51 -57.92 1.52
C SER A 698 20.84 -59.38 1.88
N PRO A 699 21.01 -59.72 3.18
CA PRO A 699 20.90 -61.10 3.67
C PRO A 699 19.44 -61.50 3.87
N SER A 700 19.11 -62.79 3.75
CA SER A 700 17.74 -63.30 3.93
C SER A 700 17.67 -64.65 4.65
N GLN A 701 16.55 -64.86 5.36
CA GLN A 701 15.99 -66.14 5.83
C GLN A 701 16.69 -66.97 6.94
N ALA A 702 15.91 -67.95 7.44
CA ALA A 702 16.15 -68.95 8.49
C ALA A 702 16.26 -68.43 9.96
N GLY A 703 15.71 -69.11 10.98
CA GLY A 703 14.86 -70.33 10.97
C GLY A 703 14.41 -70.76 12.38
N THR A 704 13.30 -71.51 12.47
CA THR A 704 12.72 -72.17 13.67
C THR A 704 13.58 -73.36 14.18
N PRO A 705 13.31 -74.05 15.33
CA PRO A 705 12.07 -74.20 16.15
C PRO A 705 12.28 -73.87 17.67
N ILE A 706 11.49 -74.21 18.72
CA ILE A 706 10.68 -75.41 19.14
C ILE A 706 9.57 -75.02 20.16
N LEU A 707 8.44 -75.77 20.14
CA LEU A 707 7.43 -76.15 21.18
C LEU A 707 7.53 -75.59 22.63
N PHE A 708 6.49 -75.44 23.48
CA PHE A 708 5.06 -75.87 23.55
C PHE A 708 4.27 -74.83 24.43
N GLU A 709 3.03 -74.94 24.95
CA GLU A 709 2.05 -76.05 25.08
C GLU A 709 0.56 -75.65 24.79
N GLY A 710 -0.34 -75.48 25.78
CA GLY A 710 -1.79 -75.38 25.56
C GLY A 710 -2.71 -74.84 26.69
N PRO A 711 -4.05 -75.12 26.68
CA PRO A 711 -5.14 -74.19 27.07
C PRO A 711 -6.00 -74.75 28.26
N PRO A 712 -7.33 -74.51 28.46
CA PRO A 712 -8.37 -73.61 27.88
C PRO A 712 -8.98 -72.64 28.94
N HIS A 713 -10.17 -72.01 28.89
CA HIS A 713 -11.40 -71.95 28.03
C HIS A 713 -11.97 -70.50 28.14
N HIS A 714 -13.17 -70.00 27.78
CA HIS A 714 -14.52 -70.38 27.25
C HIS A 714 -15.12 -69.04 26.67
N ASP A 715 -16.41 -68.78 26.39
CA ASP A 715 -17.47 -69.24 25.44
C ASP A 715 -18.63 -68.18 25.54
N ALA A 716 -19.63 -67.98 24.65
CA ALA A 716 -19.93 -68.32 23.25
C ALA A 716 -21.12 -67.41 22.75
N SER A 717 -21.69 -67.61 21.55
CA SER A 717 -22.92 -66.94 21.07
C SER A 717 -23.74 -67.84 20.11
N PRO A 718 -25.07 -67.65 19.98
CA PRO A 718 -25.84 -68.21 18.86
C PRO A 718 -26.90 -67.26 18.21
N ASP A 719 -26.78 -67.11 16.89
CA ASP A 719 -27.79 -67.25 15.81
C ASP A 719 -29.17 -66.52 15.75
N LEU A 720 -29.55 -66.28 14.49
CA LEU A 720 -30.84 -65.86 13.88
C LEU A 720 -31.77 -67.10 13.65
N PRO A 721 -33.11 -67.02 13.35
CA PRO A 721 -33.68 -66.23 12.23
C PRO A 721 -35.21 -65.86 12.19
N ALA A 722 -35.60 -65.21 11.07
CA ALA A 722 -36.87 -65.37 10.29
C ALA A 722 -38.19 -64.59 10.59
N GLN A 723 -38.58 -63.76 9.59
CA GLN A 723 -39.91 -63.56 8.95
C GLN A 723 -41.11 -62.78 9.58
N ALA A 724 -41.61 -61.83 8.76
CA ALA A 724 -43.02 -61.51 8.41
C ALA A 724 -43.89 -60.48 9.20
N ALA A 725 -44.82 -59.85 8.44
CA ALA A 725 -45.90 -58.88 8.78
C ALA A 725 -45.48 -57.53 9.41
N ALA A 726 -45.92 -56.32 9.02
CA ALA A 726 -46.91 -55.76 8.07
C ALA A 726 -48.40 -55.60 8.52
N THR A 727 -48.78 -54.37 8.90
CA THR A 727 -50.13 -53.72 8.91
C THR A 727 -49.92 -52.21 9.22
N THR A 728 -50.26 -51.22 8.37
CA THR A 728 -51.58 -50.56 8.10
C THR A 728 -52.15 -49.76 9.30
N THR A 729 -52.80 -48.60 9.18
CA THR A 729 -53.22 -47.68 8.07
C THR A 729 -53.33 -46.24 8.64
N THR A 730 -53.61 -45.12 7.95
CA THR A 730 -54.71 -44.78 7.00
C THR A 730 -54.38 -43.41 6.35
N ALA A 731 -55.24 -42.82 5.50
CA ALA A 731 -55.30 -42.99 4.04
C ALA A 731 -56.35 -42.01 3.43
N GLY A 732 -56.00 -41.32 2.35
CA GLY A 732 -56.85 -40.35 1.61
C GLY A 732 -55.96 -39.31 0.89
N ILE A 733 -55.92 -39.14 -0.45
CA ILE A 733 -56.88 -39.46 -1.54
C ILE A 733 -58.19 -38.67 -1.34
N HIS A 734 -58.70 -37.81 -2.24
CA HIS A 734 -58.81 -37.82 -3.72
C HIS A 734 -58.62 -36.38 -4.30
N ASP A 735 -58.42 -36.08 -5.61
CA ASP A 735 -58.08 -36.81 -6.85
C ASP A 735 -57.62 -35.81 -7.95
N ASP A 736 -57.32 -36.28 -9.18
CA ASP A 736 -57.00 -35.53 -10.43
C ASP A 736 -58.07 -35.87 -11.52
N PRO A 737 -58.35 -35.03 -12.55
CA PRO A 737 -57.73 -35.31 -13.86
C PRO A 737 -57.53 -34.14 -14.85
N ASP A 738 -56.72 -34.45 -15.89
CA ASP A 738 -56.92 -34.23 -17.34
C ASP A 738 -56.01 -33.25 -18.14
N THR A 739 -54.97 -33.84 -18.76
CA THR A 739 -54.59 -33.69 -20.21
C THR A 739 -53.98 -32.37 -20.75
N GLN A 740 -53.10 -32.34 -21.77
CA GLN A 740 -52.48 -33.39 -22.62
C GLN A 740 -51.20 -32.87 -23.35
N LEU A 741 -50.26 -33.78 -23.66
CA LEU A 741 -49.27 -33.77 -24.79
C LEU A 741 -48.20 -32.64 -24.85
N HIS A 742 -46.98 -32.84 -25.39
CA HIS A 742 -46.32 -33.98 -26.04
C HIS A 742 -44.82 -34.04 -25.64
N ASP A 743 -44.30 -35.25 -25.38
CA ASP A 743 -43.14 -35.91 -26.04
C ASP A 743 -41.93 -35.11 -26.59
N VAL A 744 -40.66 -35.58 -26.54
CA VAL A 744 -40.04 -36.84 -26.06
C VAL A 744 -38.51 -36.67 -25.98
N PHE A 745 -37.87 -37.11 -24.87
CA PHE A 745 -36.50 -37.68 -24.72
C PHE A 745 -35.23 -36.90 -25.20
N ALA A 746 -34.02 -37.08 -24.65
CA ALA A 746 -33.55 -37.67 -23.38
C ALA A 746 -32.00 -37.50 -23.17
N VAL A 747 -31.56 -37.45 -21.89
CA VAL A 747 -30.49 -38.30 -21.25
C VAL A 747 -29.10 -38.42 -21.93
N HIS A 748 -27.94 -38.31 -21.26
CA HIS A 748 -27.47 -37.78 -19.94
C HIS A 748 -25.92 -38.00 -19.88
N GLU A 749 -25.18 -37.30 -19.00
CA GLU A 749 -23.97 -37.80 -18.28
C GLU A 749 -22.72 -38.35 -19.04
N CYS A 750 -21.59 -38.67 -18.40
CA CYS A 750 -20.77 -37.90 -17.44
C CYS A 750 -19.34 -38.48 -17.35
N CYS A 751 -18.54 -37.89 -16.45
CA CYS A 751 -17.37 -38.47 -15.78
C CYS A 751 -15.98 -38.52 -16.47
N ARG A 752 -15.02 -38.13 -15.62
CA ARG A 752 -13.55 -38.27 -15.67
C ARG A 752 -13.18 -39.78 -15.64
N THR A 753 -11.94 -40.27 -15.82
CA THR A 753 -10.59 -39.75 -15.49
C THR A 753 -9.51 -40.59 -16.24
N PRO A 754 -8.21 -40.21 -16.28
CA PRO A 754 -7.24 -40.84 -17.20
C PRO A 754 -6.18 -41.78 -16.57
N GLY A 755 -5.52 -42.58 -17.42
CA GLY A 755 -4.11 -43.00 -17.23
C GLY A 755 -3.74 -44.43 -17.65
N CYS A 756 -2.65 -44.60 -18.46
CA CYS A 756 -1.50 -45.49 -18.18
C CYS A 756 -0.55 -45.75 -19.40
N TRP A 757 0.77 -45.59 -19.18
CA TRP A 757 1.93 -46.37 -19.70
C TRP A 757 2.20 -46.44 -21.25
N VAL A 758 3.35 -45.96 -21.78
CA VAL A 758 4.71 -46.58 -21.92
C VAL A 758 4.79 -47.58 -23.12
N SER A 759 5.78 -47.61 -24.05
CA SER A 759 7.23 -47.29 -24.01
C SER A 759 7.93 -46.88 -25.37
N THR A 760 9.06 -46.14 -25.26
CA THR A 760 10.40 -46.25 -25.95
C THR A 760 10.68 -46.13 -27.48
N HIS A 761 11.91 -45.62 -27.77
CA HIS A 761 12.72 -45.60 -29.02
C HIS A 761 12.20 -44.70 -30.19
N GLN A 762 12.89 -43.67 -30.73
CA GLN A 762 14.32 -43.23 -30.83
C GLN A 762 15.18 -44.04 -31.85
N PRO A 763 16.21 -43.44 -32.53
CA PRO A 763 16.16 -42.31 -33.48
C PRO A 763 16.96 -42.55 -34.80
N VAL A 764 16.84 -41.66 -35.80
CA VAL A 764 17.81 -41.51 -36.92
C VAL A 764 18.04 -40.04 -37.30
N LEU A 765 19.31 -39.66 -37.55
CA LEU A 765 19.78 -38.38 -38.10
C LEU A 765 20.22 -38.55 -39.56
N LEU A 766 19.94 -37.58 -40.45
CA LEU A 766 20.74 -37.33 -41.65
C LEU A 766 20.68 -35.85 -42.11
N THR A 767 21.86 -35.29 -42.39
CA THR A 767 22.18 -34.14 -43.26
C THR A 767 23.49 -34.54 -44.00
N PRO A 768 23.85 -33.99 -45.19
CA PRO A 768 24.31 -32.59 -45.30
C PRO A 768 24.13 -31.84 -46.66
N GLU A 769 24.23 -30.51 -46.56
CA GLU A 769 24.94 -29.56 -47.45
C GLU A 769 24.59 -29.21 -48.93
N GLN A 770 24.62 -27.88 -49.14
CA GLN A 770 25.13 -27.09 -50.29
C GLN A 770 24.54 -27.23 -51.72
N LEU A 771 23.95 -26.12 -52.21
CA LEU A 771 24.47 -25.39 -53.39
C LEU A 771 23.75 -24.03 -53.66
N ALA A 772 24.52 -23.04 -54.09
CA ALA A 772 24.11 -21.73 -54.63
C ALA A 772 25.23 -21.23 -55.59
N PRO A 773 25.13 -20.09 -56.33
CA PRO A 773 24.04 -19.13 -56.51
C PRO A 773 23.68 -18.87 -58.01
N ARG A 774 22.81 -17.88 -58.32
CA ARG A 774 22.99 -16.94 -59.48
C ARG A 774 21.93 -15.83 -59.64
N GLN A 775 22.45 -14.64 -59.96
CA GLN A 775 21.91 -13.53 -60.78
C GLN A 775 23.09 -13.11 -61.73
N PRO A 776 23.12 -12.03 -62.56
CA PRO A 776 22.18 -10.90 -62.77
C PRO A 776 21.77 -10.59 -64.27
N PRO A 777 22.12 -9.46 -64.96
CA PRO A 777 21.16 -8.47 -65.50
C PRO A 777 21.42 -8.16 -67.03
N PRO A 778 21.30 -6.93 -67.63
CA PRO A 778 20.59 -5.67 -67.30
C PRO A 778 19.82 -5.02 -68.48
N ARG A 779 19.21 -3.81 -68.28
CA ARG A 779 19.36 -2.62 -69.18
C ARG A 779 18.76 -1.32 -68.61
N PHE A 780 19.29 -0.19 -69.11
CA PHE A 780 18.92 1.24 -68.91
C PHE A 780 18.87 1.91 -70.31
N PRO A 781 18.16 3.05 -70.58
CA PRO A 781 18.63 4.39 -70.15
C PRO A 781 17.55 5.50 -69.93
N CYS A 782 18.00 6.72 -69.59
CA CYS A 782 17.25 7.99 -69.51
C CYS A 782 17.48 8.85 -70.81
N PRO A 783 17.26 10.18 -70.89
CA PRO A 783 16.49 11.17 -70.09
C PRO A 783 15.58 12.10 -70.96
N PHE A 784 15.00 13.20 -70.42
CA PHE A 784 15.11 14.59 -70.98
C PHE A 784 14.55 15.72 -70.03
N GLU A 785 14.57 16.97 -70.50
CA GLU A 785 14.54 18.30 -69.84
C GLU A 785 13.23 18.82 -69.16
N ARG A 786 13.08 20.05 -68.59
CA ARG A 786 13.91 21.05 -67.84
C ARG A 786 13.42 22.51 -68.08
N CYS A 787 12.97 23.24 -67.05
CA CYS A 787 12.97 24.73 -66.92
C CYS A 787 12.54 25.13 -65.48
N ARG A 788 13.30 25.91 -64.68
CA ARG A 788 13.50 27.39 -64.65
C ARG A 788 12.23 28.17 -64.23
N LYS A 789 12.29 29.18 -63.33
CA LYS A 789 13.41 30.04 -62.90
C LYS A 789 13.21 30.66 -61.47
N HIS A 790 14.29 31.21 -60.92
CA HIS A 790 14.53 32.17 -59.79
C HIS A 790 13.35 33.00 -59.19
N GLN A 791 13.45 33.63 -57.99
CA GLN A 791 14.60 34.40 -57.44
C GLN A 791 14.61 34.64 -55.90
N HIS A 792 15.68 35.32 -55.43
CA HIS A 792 16.04 35.75 -54.06
C HIS A 792 15.01 36.71 -53.38
N SER A 793 15.05 37.12 -52.10
CA SER A 793 16.21 37.52 -51.24
C SER A 793 15.91 37.48 -49.72
N ALA A 794 16.88 37.88 -48.88
CA ALA A 794 16.81 37.91 -47.41
C ALA A 794 16.92 39.33 -46.80
N GLY A 795 16.62 39.45 -45.50
CA GLY A 795 16.70 40.67 -44.65
C GLY A 795 15.48 40.73 -43.71
N ALA A 796 15.50 40.91 -42.37
CA ALA A 796 16.43 41.43 -41.34
C ALA A 796 16.01 42.81 -40.78
N GLU A 797 15.91 42.89 -39.43
CA GLU A 797 15.67 44.08 -38.58
C GLU A 797 14.36 44.88 -38.85
N ASP A 798 13.93 45.86 -38.05
CA ASP A 798 13.72 45.98 -36.58
C ASP A 798 12.76 47.20 -36.38
N THR A 799 12.35 47.48 -35.15
CA THR A 799 11.86 48.77 -34.62
C THR A 799 10.35 49.11 -34.64
N ARG A 800 9.75 48.85 -33.46
CA ARG A 800 9.14 49.87 -32.56
C ARG A 800 7.91 50.70 -33.01
N ARG A 801 6.85 50.48 -32.21
CA ARG A 801 6.07 51.47 -31.42
C ARG A 801 4.92 52.26 -32.06
N ARG A 802 3.74 52.05 -31.44
CA ARG A 802 2.73 53.04 -31.00
C ARG A 802 1.99 53.85 -32.10
N HIS A 803 0.66 53.70 -32.14
CA HIS A 803 -0.20 54.75 -31.58
C HIS A 803 -1.61 54.27 -31.20
N ALA A 804 -2.08 54.79 -30.07
CA ALA A 804 -3.47 54.98 -29.65
C ALA A 804 -3.56 56.44 -29.13
N PRO A 805 -4.70 56.99 -28.64
CA PRO A 805 -6.06 56.41 -28.55
C PRO A 805 -7.17 57.35 -29.08
N LYS A 806 -8.45 56.96 -28.92
CA LYS A 806 -9.57 57.86 -28.54
C LYS A 806 -10.74 57.06 -27.94
N THR A 807 -11.73 57.76 -27.36
CA THR A 807 -12.51 57.30 -26.19
C THR A 807 -14.03 57.47 -26.32
N ARG A 808 -14.76 56.96 -25.31
CA ARG A 808 -16.19 57.18 -24.95
C ARG A 808 -17.17 56.25 -25.68
N ALA A 809 -17.84 55.24 -25.10
CA ALA A 809 -18.48 54.98 -23.79
C ALA A 809 -19.97 55.36 -23.70
N GLU A 810 -20.83 54.40 -23.34
CA GLU A 810 -21.90 54.51 -22.33
C GLU A 810 -22.59 53.15 -22.06
N ASP A 811 -23.38 53.04 -21.00
CA ASP A 811 -23.99 51.81 -20.44
C ASP A 811 -25.34 51.43 -21.06
N THR A 812 -25.70 50.15 -21.04
CA THR A 812 -26.84 49.58 -20.25
C THR A 812 -27.26 48.16 -20.69
N ARG A 813 -27.81 47.38 -19.74
CA ARG A 813 -28.61 46.15 -19.96
C ARG A 813 -30.10 46.50 -20.04
N LEU A 814 -30.88 45.76 -20.83
CA LEU A 814 -32.21 45.24 -20.44
C LEU A 814 -32.69 44.12 -21.39
N ASP A 815 -33.86 43.53 -21.08
CA ASP A 815 -34.29 42.18 -21.48
C ASP A 815 -35.81 42.13 -21.75
N PHE A 816 -36.32 41.02 -22.33
CA PHE A 816 -37.73 40.61 -22.45
C PHE A 816 -38.64 41.40 -23.46
N THR A 817 -39.75 40.89 -24.04
CA THR A 817 -40.48 39.59 -23.90
C THR A 817 -41.43 39.26 -25.08
N LYS A 818 -41.81 37.96 -25.21
CA LYS A 818 -43.15 37.38 -25.61
C LYS A 818 -43.83 37.67 -26.97
N LEU A 819 -44.32 36.58 -27.59
CA LEU A 819 -45.76 36.24 -27.62
C LEU A 819 -45.98 34.70 -27.72
N ALA A 820 -47.22 34.19 -27.76
CA ALA A 820 -47.54 32.76 -27.56
C ALA A 820 -48.89 32.30 -28.20
N GLN A 821 -49.24 31.01 -28.00
CA GLN A 821 -50.48 30.26 -28.41
C GLN A 821 -50.49 29.72 -29.87
N HIS A 822 -51.22 28.66 -30.29
CA HIS A 822 -52.26 27.80 -29.63
C HIS A 822 -52.36 26.37 -30.25
N PHE A 823 -53.12 25.48 -29.56
CA PHE A 823 -53.66 24.10 -29.88
C PHE A 823 -52.80 22.89 -29.42
N ARG A 824 -53.26 21.98 -28.51
CA ARG A 824 -54.38 20.98 -28.46
C ARG A 824 -54.15 19.71 -29.32
N SER A 825 -54.57 18.48 -28.97
CA SER A 825 -55.03 17.84 -27.69
C SER A 825 -55.45 16.36 -27.89
N GLN A 826 -55.13 15.44 -26.97
CA GLN A 826 -55.79 14.14 -26.64
C GLN A 826 -54.89 13.43 -25.58
N HIS A 827 -55.28 12.84 -24.43
CA HIS A 827 -56.54 12.36 -23.82
C HIS A 827 -57.18 11.12 -24.46
N ALA A 828 -57.59 10.06 -23.74
CA ALA A 828 -57.42 9.73 -22.29
C ALA A 828 -57.76 8.23 -21.98
N ASP A 829 -57.81 7.90 -20.68
CA ASP A 829 -58.55 6.78 -20.03
C ASP A 829 -57.89 5.36 -20.08
N ASP A 830 -58.10 4.42 -19.13
CA ASP A 830 -59.12 4.39 -18.06
C ASP A 830 -58.73 3.64 -16.74
N LEU A 831 -59.40 4.05 -15.66
CA LEU A 831 -59.75 3.47 -14.32
C LEU A 831 -59.04 2.28 -13.59
N SER A 832 -59.24 2.29 -12.24
CA SER A 832 -59.00 1.21 -11.25
C SER A 832 -60.30 0.75 -10.57
N PRO A 833 -60.32 -0.33 -9.75
CA PRO A 833 -60.59 -0.14 -8.30
C PRO A 833 -60.04 -1.23 -7.33
N GLY A 834 -60.06 -0.98 -6.00
CA GLY A 834 -59.87 -2.01 -4.95
C GLY A 834 -59.64 -1.51 -3.51
N LEU A 835 -60.69 -1.63 -2.66
CA LEU A 835 -60.85 -1.37 -1.20
C LEU A 835 -59.60 -1.32 -0.28
N ALA A 836 -59.49 -0.49 0.78
CA ALA A 836 -60.39 -0.17 1.93
C ALA A 836 -60.57 -1.36 2.91
N GLU A 837 -60.68 -1.24 4.24
CA GLU A 837 -60.77 -0.12 5.22
C GLU A 837 -60.32 -0.68 6.62
N ALA A 838 -60.24 0.00 7.78
CA ALA A 838 -60.43 1.37 8.31
C ALA A 838 -59.46 1.52 9.54
N PHE A 839 -59.31 2.59 10.35
CA PHE A 839 -59.97 3.89 10.63
C PHE A 839 -58.88 5.00 10.66
N GLY A 840 -59.01 6.29 11.04
CA GLY A 840 -59.94 7.07 11.90
C GLY A 840 -59.37 7.26 13.31
N LEU A 841 -59.37 8.45 13.97
CA LEU A 841 -60.07 9.74 13.73
C LEU A 841 -59.06 10.93 13.83
N THR A 842 -59.04 11.93 12.92
CA THR A 842 -59.78 13.24 12.94
C THR A 842 -59.56 14.09 14.23
N TYR A 843 -59.36 15.42 14.23
CA TYR A 843 -59.86 16.52 13.35
C TYR A 843 -58.89 17.75 13.21
N CYS A 844 -59.11 18.52 12.13
CA CYS A 844 -58.77 19.91 11.70
C CYS A 844 -58.14 20.98 12.68
N THR A 845 -57.71 22.19 12.27
CA THR A 845 -58.15 23.06 11.12
C THR A 845 -57.09 24.07 10.64
N SER A 846 -57.28 24.62 9.44
CA SER A 846 -56.49 25.64 8.74
C SER A 846 -56.83 27.10 9.08
N CYS A 847 -55.98 28.07 8.68
CA CYS A 847 -56.32 29.14 7.69
C CYS A 847 -55.21 30.20 7.47
N THR A 848 -55.10 30.71 6.21
CA THR A 848 -54.69 32.06 5.71
C THR A 848 -53.61 32.91 6.44
N GLY A 849 -52.72 33.67 5.78
CA GLY A 849 -52.53 33.99 4.35
C GLY A 849 -52.01 35.44 4.18
N HIS A 850 -51.45 35.81 3.00
CA HIS A 850 -50.98 37.18 2.63
C HIS A 850 -49.80 37.76 3.47
N ILE A 851 -49.06 38.83 3.11
CA ILE A 851 -48.42 39.31 1.85
C ILE A 851 -47.36 40.38 2.26
N PHE A 852 -46.47 40.81 1.34
CA PHE A 852 -45.56 42.00 1.42
C PHE A 852 -44.32 41.99 2.36
N SER A 853 -43.20 42.40 1.75
CA SER A 853 -42.00 43.05 2.34
C SER A 853 -42.22 44.60 2.31
N PRO A 854 -41.36 45.52 2.85
CA PRO A 854 -39.90 45.39 3.02
C PRO A 854 -39.21 46.10 4.22
N ARG A 855 -37.89 45.83 4.36
CA ARG A 855 -36.75 46.69 4.78
C ARG A 855 -36.99 47.90 5.71
N HIS A 856 -36.11 48.06 6.72
CA HIS A 856 -35.30 49.29 6.86
C HIS A 856 -33.97 49.07 7.63
N ARG A 857 -33.21 50.17 7.89
CA ARG A 857 -31.81 50.19 8.37
C ARG A 857 -31.72 50.30 9.90
N CYS A 858 -30.57 49.92 10.47
CA CYS A 858 -30.16 50.29 11.83
C CYS A 858 -28.78 50.97 11.82
N SER A 859 -28.52 51.83 12.82
CA SER A 859 -27.21 52.44 13.08
C SER A 859 -27.04 52.81 14.56
N ASN A 860 -25.95 52.32 15.16
CA ASN A 860 -25.23 52.79 16.35
C ASN A 860 -25.98 53.63 17.42
N ARG A 861 -26.11 53.09 18.64
CA ARG A 861 -25.26 53.48 19.79
C ARG A 861 -25.55 52.64 21.05
N ALA A 862 -24.57 52.53 21.95
CA ALA A 862 -24.68 51.97 23.30
C ALA A 862 -23.68 52.67 24.23
N HIS A 863 -23.97 52.75 25.54
CA HIS A 863 -23.07 53.25 26.59
C HIS A 863 -23.46 52.70 27.97
N ALA A 864 -22.50 52.07 28.67
CA ALA A 864 -22.18 52.19 30.11
C ALA A 864 -23.26 51.83 31.18
N PRO A 865 -22.94 51.70 32.50
CA PRO A 865 -21.63 51.88 33.16
C PRO A 865 -21.18 50.78 34.17
N GLU A 866 -19.86 50.80 34.51
CA GLU A 866 -19.22 50.66 35.86
C GLU A 866 -19.42 49.42 36.79
N ALA A 867 -18.49 49.05 37.71
CA ALA A 867 -17.03 49.29 37.87
C ALA A 867 -16.40 48.51 39.06
N GLY A 868 -15.05 48.40 39.10
CA GLY A 868 -14.22 48.15 40.30
C GLY A 868 -13.43 46.84 40.33
N ALA A 869 -12.13 46.79 40.70
CA ALA A 869 -11.15 47.86 40.97
C ALA A 869 -9.68 47.34 40.88
N ASP A 870 -8.74 48.25 40.55
CA ASP A 870 -7.32 48.45 40.96
C ASP A 870 -6.38 47.25 41.24
N ALA A 871 -5.07 47.22 40.88
CA ALA A 871 -4.15 48.05 40.06
C ALA A 871 -2.95 47.14 39.61
N ASP A 872 -1.77 47.51 39.06
CA ASP A 872 -1.02 48.75 38.71
C ASP A 872 -0.11 48.41 37.47
N ALA A 873 0.35 49.33 36.60
CA ALA A 873 1.53 50.22 36.66
C ALA A 873 2.89 49.52 36.96
N HIS A 874 3.99 49.67 36.19
CA HIS A 874 4.53 50.71 35.29
C HIS A 874 5.41 50.06 34.16
N ASP A 875 5.85 50.65 33.04
CA ASP A 875 5.58 51.95 32.37
C ASP A 875 5.87 51.88 30.84
N LEU A 876 5.57 52.96 30.11
CA LEU A 876 5.80 53.19 28.65
C LEU A 876 7.23 53.79 28.37
N PRO A 877 7.68 54.21 27.14
CA PRO A 877 6.95 54.45 25.87
C PRO A 877 7.62 54.16 24.47
N ILE A 878 6.76 54.02 23.45
CA ILE A 878 6.81 54.59 22.06
C ILE A 878 8.07 54.38 21.16
N LEU A 879 7.87 53.76 19.98
CA LEU A 879 8.06 54.39 18.64
C LEU A 879 7.46 53.56 17.47
N GLN A 880 7.03 54.26 16.42
CA GLN A 880 6.59 53.78 15.08
C GLN A 880 7.45 54.49 14.00
N PRO A 881 7.22 54.30 12.68
CA PRO A 881 7.20 53.07 11.88
C PRO A 881 8.15 53.18 10.65
N SER A 882 8.17 52.19 9.74
CA SER A 882 8.61 52.39 8.34
C SER A 882 8.05 51.29 7.42
N ASP A 883 7.71 51.66 6.18
CA ASP A 883 7.19 50.77 5.13
C ASP A 883 8.31 50.14 4.27
N GLY A 884 7.95 49.14 3.44
CA GLY A 884 8.83 48.48 2.47
C GLY A 884 8.12 47.43 1.63
#